data_AF-A0A8S3Q808-F1
#
_entry.id   AF-A0A8S3Q808-F1
#
_cell.length_a   1.000
_cell.length_b   1.000
_cell.length_c   1.000
_cell.angle_alpha   90.00
_cell.angle_beta   90.00
_cell.angle_gamma   90.00
#
_symmetry.space_group_name_H-M   'P 1'
#
loop_
_entity.id
_entity.type
_entity.pdbx_description
1 polymer ?
#
loop_
_entity_poly.entity_id
_entity_poly.type
_entity_poly.pdbx_seq_one_letter_code
_entity_poly.pdbx_strand_id
1 'polypeptide(L)'
;MESEMDKLVITGIASDYDELHVCSNTNNKVFTYSTDGKCKGIVVLIEEKPWDIALHPKSGKIVATLRNGSLQMIENMKTTTKADAHLDRSYGVAWNNNDLVVGGKSEICFLDPNMEHIKTLKIGDDTIYYIHIKDEHIYLSDYVSNKVYGIDKEGNSIFTFSSPTLKNPDGITTDGNGNVYIVGRKSNNVHRLSPRGTESEIVLSAEDGRESNNVHRLPPQGTESEIFLSAKDGIEDPIDICFNSQEYKSLCLSNESGKSFRSLAGGVNHAKLGIVLAASGDFNATCTFYVNVFLDMYHAHSVYCIPINVNTTSANSDPHVIERIKQQTGIFFAGGEPESVIESLFYKNHVPSPALLAIKEMFDAGILVSGSSAGAECMPSAVMVWGGTGSSYNALQFGTYEGSEVSDRDYQLYDKDGGVGLLDGFIIDAHFSERGREGRLIRLLSDTRHLHHGTDWGFGIDEDTALVITNVGTEYEKAEVIGYKGVFFADVSQSNITAKYNSYSITNVMVDYLTRGDSIFLKNKTIIFSSTKSQMSGFERNSRARISKDIFNSNITISHSNEPLPVHYPEFVKVANSLFDSKLDNVSYGDTYEHNPTFRVYMSRSGTGAKGYIERELQTNDITSYTNLQVNITSGQQELVDLMFEHLDVNLTIEKLQKDKLKREQYLKGEIINDLQLNADRIQNELEHGSNQSPSQSVIYRHALDFIKEVTRLVNKMADCNNLARGTVQEAFYTS
;
A
#
# COMPACT_ATOMS: atom_id res chain seq x y z
N MET A 1 -32.44 20.44 -8.69
CA MET A 1 -31.07 20.95 -8.88
C MET A 1 -30.47 20.43 -10.18
N GLU A 2 -30.57 19.13 -10.49
CA GLU A 2 -30.10 18.59 -11.80
C GLU A 2 -30.71 19.30 -13.02
N SER A 3 -32.01 19.60 -13.04
CA SER A 3 -32.66 20.32 -14.16
C SER A 3 -32.28 21.80 -14.32
N GLU A 4 -31.58 22.40 -13.35
CA GLU A 4 -31.04 23.76 -13.46
C GLU A 4 -29.59 23.76 -13.98
N MET A 5 -28.88 22.63 -13.86
CA MET A 5 -27.47 22.52 -14.27
C MET A 5 -27.30 22.55 -15.78
N ASP A 6 -28.20 21.95 -16.55
CA ASP A 6 -28.18 21.90 -18.03
C ASP A 6 -28.19 23.29 -18.70
N LYS A 7 -28.36 24.37 -17.93
CA LYS A 7 -28.37 25.76 -18.42
C LYS A 7 -27.17 26.58 -17.95
N LEU A 8 -26.24 25.98 -17.20
CA LEU A 8 -25.09 26.67 -16.63
C LEU A 8 -23.90 26.63 -17.60
N VAL A 9 -23.35 27.80 -17.92
CA VAL A 9 -22.04 27.87 -18.57
C VAL A 9 -20.98 27.75 -17.50
N ILE A 10 -20.38 26.57 -17.42
CA ILE A 10 -19.20 26.31 -16.59
C ILE A 10 -17.98 26.94 -17.25
N THR A 11 -17.10 27.58 -16.48
CA THR A 11 -15.91 28.22 -17.06
C THR A 11 -14.60 27.89 -16.39
N GLY A 12 -14.62 27.29 -15.20
CA GLY A 12 -13.41 26.86 -14.52
C GLY A 12 -13.72 25.68 -13.62
N ILE A 13 -12.74 24.79 -13.50
CA ILE A 13 -12.84 23.56 -12.72
C ILE A 13 -11.55 23.34 -11.93
N ALA A 14 -11.69 23.05 -10.64
CA ALA A 14 -10.57 22.70 -9.79
C ALA A 14 -10.99 21.57 -8.85
N SER A 15 -10.08 20.66 -8.54
CA SER A 15 -10.35 19.53 -7.65
C SER A 15 -9.35 19.44 -6.51
N ASP A 16 -9.85 19.04 -5.35
CA ASP A 16 -9.06 18.33 -4.34
C ASP A 16 -9.43 16.82 -4.35
N TYR A 17 -8.88 16.11 -3.38
CA TYR A 17 -9.01 14.66 -3.23
C TYR A 17 -10.47 14.16 -3.20
N ASP A 18 -11.38 14.89 -2.56
CA ASP A 18 -12.77 14.45 -2.30
C ASP A 18 -13.83 15.34 -3.00
N GLU A 19 -13.42 16.51 -3.46
CA GLU A 19 -14.30 17.56 -3.95
C GLU A 19 -13.84 18.14 -5.29
N LEU A 20 -14.84 18.39 -6.12
CA LEU A 20 -14.72 19.13 -7.36
C LEU A 20 -15.43 20.46 -7.20
N HIS A 21 -14.71 21.55 -7.39
CA HIS A 21 -15.23 22.90 -7.42
C HIS A 21 -15.38 23.35 -8.86
N VAL A 22 -16.53 23.94 -9.17
CA VAL A 22 -16.89 24.32 -10.53
C VAL A 22 -17.49 25.72 -10.51
N CYS A 23 -16.92 26.64 -11.27
CA CYS A 23 -17.45 28.00 -11.36
C CYS A 23 -18.35 28.18 -12.60
N SER A 24 -19.44 28.93 -12.43
CA SER A 24 -20.35 29.28 -13.53
C SER A 24 -20.53 30.78 -13.66
N ASN A 25 -20.41 31.27 -14.89
CA ASN A 25 -20.59 32.68 -15.22
C ASN A 25 -22.02 33.08 -15.60
N THR A 26 -22.95 32.11 -15.63
CA THR A 26 -24.37 32.38 -15.89
C THR A 26 -25.09 32.88 -14.66
N ASN A 27 -24.70 32.37 -13.49
CA ASN A 27 -25.32 32.67 -12.20
C ASN A 27 -24.31 33.16 -11.14
N ASN A 28 -23.06 33.37 -11.55
CA ASN A 28 -21.95 33.85 -10.72
C ASN A 28 -21.76 33.00 -9.46
N LYS A 29 -21.70 31.68 -9.61
CA LYS A 29 -21.60 30.76 -8.47
C LYS A 29 -20.45 29.78 -8.62
N VAL A 30 -19.90 29.36 -7.49
CA VAL A 30 -19.06 28.15 -7.38
C VAL A 30 -19.90 27.06 -6.74
N PHE A 31 -19.91 25.89 -7.37
CA PHE A 31 -20.58 24.69 -6.94
C PHE A 31 -19.55 23.68 -6.48
N THR A 32 -19.87 22.94 -5.43
CA THR A 32 -19.06 21.80 -4.97
C THR A 32 -19.76 20.48 -5.27
N TYR A 33 -19.03 19.54 -5.84
CA TYR A 33 -19.43 18.15 -6.10
C TYR A 33 -18.47 17.21 -5.38
N SER A 34 -18.91 15.98 -5.09
CA SER A 34 -17.95 14.89 -4.87
C SER A 34 -17.33 14.46 -6.19
N THR A 35 -16.16 13.83 -6.12
CA THR A 35 -15.44 13.24 -7.25
C THR A 35 -16.23 12.15 -7.99
N ASP A 36 -17.25 11.55 -7.36
CA ASP A 36 -18.22 10.65 -8.00
C ASP A 36 -19.32 11.38 -8.82
N GLY A 37 -19.24 12.71 -8.95
CA GLY A 37 -20.14 13.54 -9.75
C GLY A 37 -21.42 13.99 -9.03
N LYS A 38 -21.62 13.64 -7.74
CA LYS A 38 -22.80 14.09 -6.99
C LYS A 38 -22.64 15.51 -6.47
N CYS A 39 -23.63 16.37 -6.75
CA CYS A 39 -23.63 17.73 -6.21
C CYS A 39 -23.78 17.70 -4.68
N LYS A 40 -22.83 18.31 -3.95
CA LYS A 40 -22.90 18.46 -2.49
C LYS A 40 -23.82 19.61 -2.05
N GLY A 41 -24.32 20.41 -3.01
CA GLY A 41 -25.27 21.50 -2.75
C GLY A 41 -24.66 22.74 -2.11
N ILE A 42 -23.34 22.78 -1.91
CA ILE A 42 -22.65 23.98 -1.42
C ILE A 42 -22.44 24.93 -2.59
N VAL A 43 -22.99 26.14 -2.45
CA VAL A 43 -23.01 27.16 -3.49
C VAL A 43 -22.49 28.46 -2.90
N VAL A 44 -21.38 28.96 -3.44
CA VAL A 44 -20.82 30.27 -3.07
C VAL A 44 -21.16 31.26 -4.17
N LEU A 45 -21.78 32.39 -3.79
CA LEU A 45 -22.04 33.48 -4.72
C LEU A 45 -20.76 34.31 -4.90
N ILE A 46 -20.30 34.42 -6.13
CA ILE A 46 -19.24 35.33 -6.57
C ILE A 46 -19.92 36.64 -7.00
N GLU A 47 -19.27 37.76 -6.68
CA GLU A 47 -19.87 39.07 -6.90
C GLU A 47 -19.92 39.47 -8.39
N GLU A 48 -19.05 38.87 -9.20
CA GLU A 48 -18.94 39.10 -10.64
C GLU A 48 -18.85 37.78 -11.41
N LYS A 49 -18.92 37.87 -12.74
CA LYS A 49 -18.82 36.68 -13.61
C LYS A 49 -17.43 36.06 -13.52
N PRO A 50 -17.27 34.84 -12.95
CA PRO A 50 -15.98 34.16 -12.96
C PRO A 50 -15.56 33.79 -14.37
N TRP A 51 -14.25 33.76 -14.59
CA TRP A 51 -13.62 33.19 -15.78
C TRP A 51 -13.05 31.83 -15.47
N ASP A 52 -12.20 31.73 -14.45
CA ASP A 52 -11.53 30.49 -14.05
C ASP A 52 -11.40 30.42 -12.52
N ILE A 53 -11.06 29.25 -11.98
CA ILE A 53 -10.78 29.03 -10.55
C ILE A 53 -9.52 28.18 -10.35
N ALA A 54 -8.75 28.51 -9.32
CA ALA A 54 -7.65 27.68 -8.84
C ALA A 54 -7.82 27.36 -7.36
N LEU A 55 -7.47 26.14 -6.97
CA LEU A 55 -7.49 25.67 -5.59
C LEU A 55 -6.07 25.61 -5.04
N HIS A 56 -5.83 26.20 -3.87
CA HIS A 56 -4.56 26.04 -3.18
C HIS A 56 -4.46 24.60 -2.62
N PRO A 57 -3.44 23.82 -2.99
CA PRO A 57 -3.40 22.38 -2.73
C PRO A 57 -3.43 21.98 -1.24
N LYS A 58 -2.93 22.83 -0.33
CA LYS A 58 -2.96 22.56 1.12
C LYS A 58 -4.06 23.26 1.93
N SER A 59 -4.44 24.48 1.58
CA SER A 59 -5.31 25.32 2.43
C SER A 59 -6.78 25.22 2.07
N GLY A 60 -7.13 24.59 0.94
CA GLY A 60 -8.50 24.52 0.44
C GLY A 60 -9.07 25.88 -0.02
N LYS A 61 -8.24 26.93 -0.07
CA LYS A 61 -8.63 28.25 -0.56
C LYS A 61 -8.81 28.21 -2.06
N ILE A 62 -9.87 28.84 -2.56
CA ILE A 62 -10.14 28.97 -3.99
C ILE A 62 -9.96 30.43 -4.39
N VAL A 63 -9.22 30.69 -5.46
CA VAL A 63 -9.18 32.00 -6.12
C VAL A 63 -9.95 31.89 -7.42
N ALA A 64 -10.89 32.83 -7.62
CA ALA A 64 -11.58 33.01 -8.89
C ALA A 64 -11.03 34.24 -9.62
N THR A 65 -10.74 34.10 -10.90
CA THR A 65 -10.55 35.26 -11.80
C THR A 65 -11.90 35.75 -12.28
N LEU A 66 -12.06 37.06 -12.43
CA LEU A 66 -13.33 37.69 -12.77
C LEU A 66 -13.23 38.42 -14.12
N ARG A 67 -14.33 38.48 -14.87
CA ARG A 67 -14.38 39.13 -16.20
C ARG A 67 -14.02 40.62 -16.22
N ASN A 68 -14.09 41.28 -15.07
CA ASN A 68 -13.71 42.68 -14.91
C ASN A 68 -12.21 42.88 -14.62
N GLY A 69 -11.40 41.80 -14.59
CA GLY A 69 -9.96 41.85 -14.33
C GLY A 69 -9.56 41.66 -12.86
N SER A 70 -10.53 41.53 -11.94
CA SER A 70 -10.25 41.33 -10.51
C SER A 70 -10.20 39.87 -10.10
N LEU A 71 -9.69 39.61 -8.90
CA LEU A 71 -9.66 38.31 -8.25
C LEU A 71 -10.60 38.31 -7.04
N GLN A 72 -11.21 37.16 -6.77
CA GLN A 72 -12.00 36.95 -5.56
C GLN A 72 -11.58 35.65 -4.87
N MET A 73 -11.16 35.77 -3.62
CA MET A 73 -10.83 34.64 -2.75
C MET A 73 -12.11 34.07 -2.13
N ILE A 74 -12.16 32.74 -2.04
CA ILE A 74 -13.18 31.97 -1.36
C ILE A 74 -12.47 31.11 -0.30
N GLU A 75 -12.87 31.28 0.96
CA GLU A 75 -12.34 30.56 2.11
C GLU A 75 -13.52 30.16 2.99
N ASN A 76 -13.54 28.91 3.49
CA ASN A 76 -14.65 28.37 4.28
C ASN A 76 -16.02 28.56 3.61
N MET A 77 -16.06 28.36 2.29
CA MET A 77 -17.28 28.49 1.46
C MET A 77 -17.93 29.87 1.52
N LYS A 78 -17.13 30.91 1.75
CA LYS A 78 -17.55 32.32 1.70
C LYS A 78 -16.52 33.13 0.93
N THR A 79 -17.01 34.12 0.19
CA THR A 79 -16.12 35.12 -0.41
C THR A 79 -15.47 35.98 0.69
N THR A 80 -14.19 36.28 0.55
CA THR A 80 -13.43 37.05 1.54
C THR A 80 -12.75 38.26 0.92
N THR A 81 -11.55 38.07 0.37
CA THR A 81 -10.69 39.13 -0.15
C THR A 81 -10.96 39.34 -1.64
N LYS A 82 -10.89 40.60 -2.07
CA LYS A 82 -10.80 40.98 -3.48
C LYS A 82 -9.47 41.67 -3.74
N ALA A 83 -8.87 41.36 -4.88
CA ALA A 83 -7.63 41.98 -5.32
C ALA A 83 -7.73 42.37 -6.80
N ASP A 84 -6.91 43.33 -7.20
CA ASP A 84 -6.63 43.60 -8.60
C ASP A 84 -5.66 42.51 -9.10
N ALA A 85 -5.92 41.91 -10.27
CA ALA A 85 -4.99 40.94 -10.83
C ALA A 85 -3.71 41.59 -11.37
N HIS A 86 -3.66 42.93 -11.41
CA HIS A 86 -2.58 43.74 -12.01
C HIS A 86 -2.37 43.42 -13.49
N LEU A 87 -3.47 43.11 -14.18
CA LEU A 87 -3.54 42.77 -15.59
C LEU A 87 -4.69 43.54 -16.23
N ASP A 88 -4.54 43.97 -17.48
CA ASP A 88 -5.63 44.62 -18.23
C ASP A 88 -6.87 43.71 -18.34
N ARG A 89 -6.62 42.39 -18.33
CA ARG A 89 -7.66 41.35 -18.27
C ARG A 89 -7.08 40.07 -17.70
N SER A 90 -7.74 39.49 -16.71
CA SER A 90 -7.42 38.18 -16.13
C SER A 90 -8.23 37.08 -16.82
N TYR A 91 -7.55 36.01 -17.23
CA TYR A 91 -8.15 34.80 -17.79
C TYR A 91 -7.92 33.63 -16.84
N GLY A 92 -7.10 32.65 -17.20
CA GLY A 92 -6.81 31.50 -16.36
C GLY A 92 -6.04 31.85 -15.09
N VAL A 93 -6.18 30.99 -14.08
CA VAL A 93 -5.43 31.07 -12.82
C VAL A 93 -4.93 29.69 -12.43
N ALA A 94 -3.73 29.62 -11.88
CA ALA A 94 -3.18 28.39 -11.35
C ALA A 94 -2.46 28.64 -10.03
N TRP A 95 -2.49 27.64 -9.15
CA TRP A 95 -1.94 27.75 -7.82
C TRP A 95 -1.23 26.47 -7.41
N ASN A 96 0.09 26.53 -7.24
CA ASN A 96 0.84 25.46 -6.59
C ASN A 96 1.09 25.81 -5.11
N ASN A 97 1.96 25.06 -4.43
CA ASN A 97 2.28 25.29 -3.02
C ASN A 97 2.89 26.66 -2.68
N ASN A 98 3.51 27.33 -3.67
CA ASN A 98 4.35 28.51 -3.46
C ASN A 98 3.89 29.72 -4.27
N ASP A 99 3.26 29.50 -5.42
CA ASP A 99 3.03 30.49 -6.46
C ASP A 99 1.55 30.46 -6.88
N LEU A 100 0.90 31.63 -6.75
CA LEU A 100 -0.37 31.93 -7.40
C LEU A 100 -0.07 32.71 -8.67
N VAL A 101 -0.44 32.17 -9.83
CA VAL A 101 -0.19 32.80 -11.13
C VAL A 101 -1.49 33.05 -11.87
N VAL A 102 -1.59 34.23 -12.48
CA VAL A 102 -2.76 34.64 -13.27
C VAL A 102 -2.29 34.98 -14.67
N GLY A 103 -2.92 34.35 -15.66
CA GLY A 103 -2.69 34.62 -17.08
C GLY A 103 -3.51 35.83 -17.54
N GLY A 104 -2.87 36.72 -18.30
CA GLY A 104 -3.49 37.85 -18.96
C GLY A 104 -3.31 37.80 -20.48
N LYS A 105 -3.60 38.91 -21.17
CA LYS A 105 -3.56 38.95 -22.65
C LYS A 105 -2.15 38.76 -23.22
N SER A 106 -1.10 39.19 -22.55
CA SER A 106 0.29 39.11 -23.05
C SER A 106 1.28 39.04 -21.90
N GLU A 107 0.78 38.66 -20.74
CA GLU A 107 1.48 38.80 -19.46
C GLU A 107 0.98 37.76 -18.47
N ILE A 108 1.85 37.39 -17.53
CA ILE A 108 1.56 36.53 -16.39
C ILE A 108 1.88 37.31 -15.14
N CYS A 109 0.91 37.44 -14.25
CA CYS A 109 1.09 38.04 -12.95
C CYS A 109 1.33 36.95 -11.90
N PHE A 110 2.39 37.11 -11.11
CA PHE A 110 2.68 36.30 -9.93
C PHE A 110 2.20 37.06 -8.71
N LEU A 111 1.47 36.35 -7.86
CA LEU A 111 0.87 36.86 -6.65
C LEU A 111 1.28 35.98 -5.48
N ASP A 112 1.33 36.58 -4.29
CA ASP A 112 1.48 35.82 -3.06
C ASP A 112 0.15 35.14 -2.67
N PRO A 113 0.13 34.25 -1.65
CA PRO A 113 -1.11 33.62 -1.19
C PRO A 113 -2.19 34.58 -0.64
N ASN A 114 -1.86 35.84 -0.38
CA ASN A 114 -2.79 36.90 0.01
C ASN A 114 -3.30 37.71 -1.20
N MET A 115 -2.93 37.32 -2.42
CA MET A 115 -3.19 38.01 -3.68
C MET A 115 -2.47 39.36 -3.83
N GLU A 116 -1.33 39.55 -3.15
CA GLU A 116 -0.48 40.71 -3.35
C GLU A 116 0.48 40.51 -4.52
N HIS A 117 0.72 41.59 -5.29
CA HIS A 117 1.61 41.57 -6.46
C HIS A 117 3.05 41.24 -6.10
N ILE A 118 3.62 40.21 -6.75
CA ILE A 118 5.04 39.87 -6.67
C ILE A 118 5.78 40.39 -7.90
N LYS A 119 5.38 39.94 -9.10
CA LYS A 119 6.00 40.31 -10.38
C LYS A 119 5.07 40.06 -11.55
N THR A 120 5.30 40.77 -12.67
CA THR A 120 4.61 40.51 -13.94
C THR A 120 5.64 40.18 -15.02
N LEU A 121 5.45 39.06 -15.72
CA LEU A 121 6.26 38.66 -16.86
C LEU A 121 5.51 38.93 -18.15
N LYS A 122 6.19 39.44 -19.18
CA LYS A 122 5.61 39.62 -20.51
C LYS A 122 5.88 38.38 -21.36
N ILE A 123 4.84 37.85 -21.98
CA ILE A 123 4.88 36.62 -22.78
C ILE A 123 4.38 36.96 -24.20
N GLY A 124 5.23 37.62 -24.99
CA GLY A 124 4.93 37.92 -26.40
C GLY A 124 3.64 38.73 -26.64
N ASP A 125 3.08 38.61 -27.85
CA ASP A 125 1.80 39.25 -28.26
C ASP A 125 0.60 38.28 -28.19
N ASP A 126 0.83 37.08 -27.67
CA ASP A 126 -0.08 35.93 -27.70
C ASP A 126 -1.06 35.95 -26.51
N THR A 127 -2.34 35.63 -26.75
CA THR A 127 -3.40 35.72 -25.73
C THR A 127 -3.52 34.43 -24.93
N ILE A 128 -2.99 34.46 -23.70
CA ILE A 128 -3.05 33.36 -22.74
C ILE A 128 -4.48 33.24 -22.22
N TYR A 129 -5.14 32.11 -22.50
CA TYR A 129 -6.51 31.84 -22.06
C TYR A 129 -6.53 31.03 -20.76
N TYR A 130 -5.80 29.92 -20.70
CA TYR A 130 -5.60 29.18 -19.45
C TYR A 130 -4.11 29.00 -19.16
N ILE A 131 -3.83 28.83 -17.87
CA ILE A 131 -2.49 28.67 -17.31
C ILE A 131 -2.53 27.51 -16.32
N HIS A 132 -1.45 26.76 -16.26
CA HIS A 132 -1.21 25.78 -15.22
C HIS A 132 0.22 25.94 -14.70
N ILE A 133 0.43 25.67 -13.41
CA ILE A 133 1.76 25.71 -12.80
C ILE A 133 2.00 24.42 -12.03
N LYS A 134 3.14 23.78 -12.31
CA LYS A 134 3.61 22.60 -11.58
C LYS A 134 5.10 22.75 -11.34
N ASP A 135 5.51 22.62 -10.07
CA ASP A 135 6.87 22.86 -9.62
C ASP A 135 7.40 24.23 -10.10
N GLU A 136 8.43 24.22 -10.95
CA GLU A 136 9.06 25.40 -11.52
C GLU A 136 8.63 25.70 -12.97
N HIS A 137 7.65 24.95 -13.49
CA HIS A 137 7.19 25.06 -14.87
C HIS A 137 5.78 25.63 -14.98
N ILE A 138 5.59 26.49 -15.97
CA ILE A 138 4.32 27.12 -16.30
C ILE A 138 3.92 26.69 -17.70
N TYR A 139 2.67 26.27 -17.84
CA TYR A 139 2.08 25.83 -19.09
C TYR A 139 0.95 26.76 -19.47
N LEU A 140 0.91 27.17 -20.74
CA LEU A 140 0.01 28.19 -21.24
C LEU A 140 -0.72 27.70 -22.49
N SER A 141 -2.02 27.95 -22.57
CA SER A 141 -2.80 27.78 -23.79
C SER A 141 -3.05 29.13 -24.47
N ASP A 142 -2.71 29.22 -25.75
CA ASP A 142 -3.08 30.35 -26.61
C ASP A 142 -4.23 29.95 -27.54
N TYR A 143 -5.42 30.38 -27.13
CA TYR A 143 -6.68 30.16 -27.83
C TYR A 143 -6.66 30.69 -29.26
N VAL A 144 -5.99 31.81 -29.53
CA VAL A 144 -6.04 32.52 -30.82
C VAL A 144 -5.06 31.91 -31.81
N SER A 145 -3.82 31.66 -31.38
CA SER A 145 -2.78 31.14 -32.28
C SER A 145 -2.80 29.61 -32.40
N ASN A 146 -3.60 28.91 -31.60
CA ASN A 146 -3.65 27.44 -31.49
C ASN A 146 -2.31 26.83 -31.05
N LYS A 147 -1.66 27.49 -30.09
CA LYS A 147 -0.37 27.06 -29.56
C LYS A 147 -0.46 26.79 -28.06
N VAL A 148 0.47 25.96 -27.60
CA VAL A 148 0.70 25.66 -26.20
C VAL A 148 2.16 25.94 -25.91
N TYR A 149 2.43 26.59 -24.79
CA TYR A 149 3.78 26.94 -24.37
C TYR A 149 4.10 26.27 -23.04
N GLY A 150 5.32 25.76 -22.91
CA GLY A 150 5.94 25.46 -21.62
C GLY A 150 7.05 26.46 -21.38
N ILE A 151 7.05 27.14 -20.24
CA ILE A 151 8.08 28.11 -19.83
C ILE A 151 8.49 27.88 -18.38
N ASP A 152 9.64 28.41 -17.97
CA ASP A 152 10.01 28.51 -16.55
C ASP A 152 9.47 29.80 -15.91
N LYS A 153 9.70 29.99 -14.61
CA LYS A 153 9.28 31.18 -13.84
C LYS A 153 10.02 32.45 -14.21
N GLU A 154 11.05 32.37 -15.06
CA GLU A 154 11.78 33.52 -15.61
C GLU A 154 11.26 33.90 -17.00
N GLY A 155 10.37 33.08 -17.59
CA GLY A 155 9.81 33.28 -18.92
C GLY A 155 10.64 32.67 -20.05
N ASN A 156 11.65 31.86 -19.74
CA ASN A 156 12.41 31.15 -20.76
C ASN A 156 11.57 30.00 -21.33
N SER A 157 11.60 29.83 -22.65
CA SER A 157 10.85 28.77 -23.32
C SER A 157 11.47 27.40 -23.04
N ILE A 158 10.66 26.48 -22.51
CA ILE A 158 10.95 25.04 -22.42
C ILE A 158 10.51 24.37 -23.72
N PHE A 159 9.29 24.66 -24.18
CA PHE A 159 8.79 24.21 -25.47
C PHE A 159 7.69 25.12 -26.03
N THR A 160 7.45 24.98 -27.33
CA THR A 160 6.26 25.48 -28.04
C THR A 160 5.66 24.34 -28.83
N PHE A 161 4.37 24.08 -28.63
CA PHE A 161 3.63 23.03 -29.29
C PHE A 161 2.49 23.61 -30.14
N SER A 162 2.29 23.04 -31.32
CA SER A 162 1.15 23.32 -32.19
C SER A 162 0.85 22.08 -33.01
N SER A 163 -0.42 21.72 -33.16
CA SER A 163 -0.84 20.58 -33.96
C SER A 163 -1.95 20.98 -34.95
N PRO A 164 -1.97 20.43 -36.18
CA PRO A 164 -3.08 20.62 -37.10
C PRO A 164 -4.43 20.18 -36.52
N THR A 165 -4.41 19.20 -35.60
CA THR A 165 -5.60 18.61 -34.97
C THR A 165 -5.99 19.27 -33.64
N LEU A 166 -5.18 20.20 -33.11
CA LEU A 166 -5.52 21.02 -31.95
C LEU A 166 -6.07 22.38 -32.42
N LYS A 167 -7.32 22.69 -32.06
CA LYS A 167 -7.97 23.97 -32.40
C LYS A 167 -8.61 24.58 -31.17
N ASN A 168 -8.29 25.86 -30.95
CA ASN A 168 -8.73 26.67 -29.82
C ASN A 168 -8.40 25.98 -28.49
N PRO A 169 -7.10 25.89 -28.13
CA PRO A 169 -6.71 25.33 -26.85
C PRO A 169 -7.24 26.23 -25.73
N ASP A 170 -8.05 25.66 -24.85
CA ASP A 170 -8.70 26.34 -23.73
C ASP A 170 -8.10 25.77 -22.44
N GLY A 171 -8.72 24.80 -21.78
CA GLY A 171 -8.20 24.16 -20.56
C GLY A 171 -6.82 23.50 -20.70
N ILE A 172 -6.00 23.65 -19.66
CA ILE A 172 -4.67 23.06 -19.56
C ILE A 172 -4.38 22.58 -18.14
N THR A 173 -3.84 21.38 -17.99
CA THR A 173 -3.45 20.82 -16.67
C THR A 173 -2.27 19.85 -16.83
N THR A 174 -1.73 19.37 -15.71
CA THR A 174 -0.72 18.30 -15.70
C THR A 174 -1.11 17.10 -14.82
N ASP A 175 -0.60 15.91 -15.16
CA ASP A 175 -0.68 14.73 -14.28
C ASP A 175 0.47 14.71 -13.25
N GLY A 176 0.45 13.72 -12.35
CA GLY A 176 1.50 13.49 -11.34
C GLY A 176 2.92 13.38 -11.91
N ASN A 177 3.06 12.91 -13.16
CA ASN A 177 4.34 12.74 -13.85
C ASN A 177 4.77 13.98 -14.67
N GLY A 178 3.95 15.04 -14.69
CA GLY A 178 4.23 16.28 -15.41
C GLY A 178 3.89 16.23 -16.90
N ASN A 179 3.15 15.23 -17.37
CA ASN A 179 2.60 15.27 -18.73
C ASN A 179 1.51 16.35 -18.78
N VAL A 180 1.45 17.06 -19.90
CA VAL A 180 0.56 18.22 -20.09
C VAL A 180 -0.66 17.79 -20.89
N TYR A 181 -1.86 18.11 -20.40
CA TYR A 181 -3.12 17.79 -21.06
C TYR A 181 -3.79 19.07 -21.49
N ILE A 182 -4.17 19.14 -22.77
CA ILE A 182 -4.71 20.35 -23.36
C ILE A 182 -6.03 20.04 -24.05
N VAL A 183 -7.06 20.78 -23.66
CA VAL A 183 -8.38 20.72 -24.27
C VAL A 183 -8.40 21.55 -25.54
N GLY A 184 -8.64 20.92 -26.67
CA GLY A 184 -8.96 21.58 -27.93
C GLY A 184 -10.45 21.82 -28.03
N ARG A 185 -10.92 23.00 -27.64
CA ARG A 185 -12.35 23.34 -27.57
C ARG A 185 -13.05 23.20 -28.91
N LYS A 186 -12.45 23.74 -29.98
CA LYS A 186 -13.06 23.68 -31.32
C LYS A 186 -12.82 22.34 -32.00
N SER A 187 -11.71 21.67 -31.69
CA SER A 187 -11.39 20.36 -32.22
C SER A 187 -12.05 19.21 -31.46
N ASN A 188 -12.73 19.48 -30.34
CA ASN A 188 -13.38 18.52 -29.45
C ASN A 188 -12.47 17.33 -29.12
N ASN A 189 -11.26 17.62 -28.66
CA ASN A 189 -10.27 16.61 -28.31
C ASN A 189 -9.40 17.03 -27.12
N VAL A 190 -8.72 16.06 -26.51
CA VAL A 190 -7.72 16.31 -25.47
C VAL A 190 -6.39 15.73 -25.91
N HIS A 191 -5.38 16.59 -25.97
CA HIS A 191 -4.01 16.24 -26.35
C HIS A 191 -3.19 15.99 -25.10
N ARG A 192 -2.44 14.88 -25.06
CA ARG A 192 -1.43 14.60 -24.03
C ARG A 192 -0.03 14.85 -24.60
N LEU A 193 0.70 15.76 -23.99
CA LEU A 193 2.10 16.05 -24.30
C LEU A 193 3.01 15.51 -23.18
N SER A 194 4.22 15.10 -23.53
CA SER A 194 5.27 14.86 -22.54
C SER A 194 5.64 16.17 -21.81
N PRO A 195 6.37 16.11 -20.67
CA PRO A 195 6.85 17.32 -19.98
C PRO A 195 7.71 18.25 -20.85
N ARG A 196 8.22 17.73 -21.99
CA ARG A 196 9.03 18.46 -22.98
C ARG A 196 8.22 18.92 -24.20
N GLY A 197 6.90 18.80 -24.19
CA GLY A 197 6.02 19.31 -25.23
C GLY A 197 5.92 18.46 -26.49
N THR A 198 6.32 17.19 -26.43
CA THR A 198 6.11 16.24 -27.55
C THR A 198 4.74 15.59 -27.42
N GLU A 199 3.90 15.67 -28.45
CA GLU A 199 2.60 14.97 -28.48
C GLU A 199 2.81 13.47 -28.36
N SER A 200 2.21 12.91 -27.31
CA SER A 200 2.26 11.48 -27.03
C SER A 200 1.02 10.77 -27.55
N GLU A 201 -0.16 11.38 -27.38
CA GLU A 201 -1.45 10.78 -27.71
C GLU A 201 -2.58 11.82 -27.72
N ILE A 202 -3.65 11.55 -28.48
CA ILE A 202 -4.94 12.21 -28.33
C ILE A 202 -5.80 11.30 -27.44
N VAL A 203 -5.91 11.65 -26.15
CA VAL A 203 -6.56 10.80 -25.12
C VAL A 203 -8.10 10.90 -25.14
N LEU A 204 -8.63 11.86 -25.89
CA LEU A 204 -10.04 11.95 -26.24
C LEU A 204 -10.23 12.57 -27.61
N SER A 205 -11.16 12.01 -28.37
CA SER A 205 -11.57 12.46 -29.68
C SER A 205 -13.08 12.67 -29.77
N ALA A 206 -13.54 13.33 -30.82
CA ALA A 206 -14.96 13.51 -31.10
C ALA A 206 -15.73 12.20 -31.34
N GLU A 207 -15.03 11.07 -31.54
CA GLU A 207 -15.60 9.75 -31.85
C GLU A 207 -15.91 8.92 -30.59
N ASP A 208 -15.36 9.29 -29.41
CA ASP A 208 -15.42 8.48 -28.17
C ASP A 208 -16.78 8.49 -27.44
N GLY A 209 -17.84 9.00 -28.07
CA GLY A 209 -19.21 8.92 -27.56
C GLY A 209 -19.64 10.12 -26.72
N ARG A 210 -20.87 10.58 -26.98
CA ARG A 210 -21.48 11.82 -26.46
C ARG A 210 -22.59 11.44 -25.48
N GLU A 211 -22.37 11.68 -24.19
CA GLU A 211 -23.45 11.67 -23.20
C GLU A 211 -23.62 13.08 -22.63
N SER A 212 -24.85 13.49 -22.31
CA SER A 212 -25.19 14.85 -21.88
C SER A 212 -25.05 14.99 -20.36
N ASN A 213 -23.96 15.58 -19.87
CA ASN A 213 -23.77 16.08 -18.50
C ASN A 213 -22.64 17.14 -18.52
N ASN A 214 -22.70 18.22 -17.74
CA ASN A 214 -21.75 19.35 -17.84
C ASN A 214 -20.35 19.12 -17.22
N VAL A 215 -20.17 18.00 -16.52
CA VAL A 215 -18.88 17.53 -15.99
C VAL A 215 -18.70 16.08 -16.38
N HIS A 216 -17.59 15.77 -17.07
CA HIS A 216 -17.27 14.41 -17.50
C HIS A 216 -16.11 13.86 -16.69
N ARG A 217 -16.33 12.67 -16.10
CA ARG A 217 -15.28 11.82 -15.54
C ARG A 217 -14.77 10.92 -16.67
N LEU A 218 -13.50 11.03 -17.00
CA LEU A 218 -12.90 10.13 -17.99
C LEU A 218 -12.30 8.91 -17.28
N PRO A 219 -12.40 7.71 -17.88
CA PRO A 219 -11.59 6.60 -17.41
C PRO A 219 -10.11 6.99 -17.50
N PRO A 220 -9.26 6.55 -16.56
CA PRO A 220 -7.82 6.71 -16.67
C PRO A 220 -7.30 5.95 -17.90
N GLN A 221 -7.30 6.60 -19.07
CA GLN A 221 -6.67 6.09 -20.29
C GLN A 221 -5.14 6.24 -20.14
N GLY A 222 -4.53 5.38 -19.33
CA GLY A 222 -3.08 5.35 -19.11
C GLY A 222 -2.53 6.47 -18.22
N THR A 223 -3.35 7.01 -17.31
CA THR A 223 -2.94 7.97 -16.26
C THR A 223 -3.42 7.48 -14.91
N GLU A 224 -2.58 7.52 -13.87
CA GLU A 224 -2.96 7.10 -12.50
C GLU A 224 -3.90 8.09 -11.79
N SER A 225 -4.29 9.17 -12.45
CA SER A 225 -5.06 10.27 -11.87
C SER A 225 -6.37 10.47 -12.66
N GLU A 226 -7.48 10.65 -11.96
CA GLU A 226 -8.79 10.89 -12.60
C GLU A 226 -8.80 12.26 -13.28
N ILE A 227 -9.29 12.31 -14.53
CA ILE A 227 -9.45 13.54 -15.30
C ILE A 227 -10.92 13.98 -15.23
N PHE A 228 -11.13 15.23 -14.82
CA PHE A 228 -12.43 15.90 -14.91
C PHE A 228 -12.40 16.96 -16.00
N LEU A 229 -13.43 16.94 -16.85
CA LEU A 229 -13.65 17.96 -17.89
C LEU A 229 -14.93 18.72 -17.60
N SER A 230 -14.88 20.04 -17.75
CA SER A 230 -16.09 20.88 -17.81
C SER A 230 -16.49 21.15 -19.26
N ALA A 231 -17.80 21.14 -19.53
CA ALA A 231 -18.32 21.41 -20.86
C ALA A 231 -19.72 22.06 -20.81
N LYS A 232 -20.13 22.69 -21.92
CA LYS A 232 -21.29 23.59 -21.97
C LYS A 232 -22.62 22.91 -22.31
N ASP A 233 -22.59 21.80 -23.04
CA ASP A 233 -23.77 21.06 -23.51
C ASP A 233 -23.43 19.55 -23.66
N GLY A 234 -23.00 18.90 -22.56
CA GLY A 234 -22.21 17.65 -22.67
C GLY A 234 -20.83 17.92 -23.29
N ILE A 235 -20.12 16.90 -23.83
CA ILE A 235 -18.76 17.06 -24.42
C ILE A 235 -18.75 17.99 -25.66
N GLU A 236 -19.88 18.54 -26.12
CA GLU A 236 -19.84 19.62 -27.09
C GLU A 236 -19.37 20.92 -26.41
N ASP A 237 -18.18 21.39 -26.81
CA ASP A 237 -17.52 22.61 -26.30
C ASP A 237 -16.86 22.40 -24.91
N PRO A 238 -15.82 21.55 -24.78
CA PRO A 238 -15.08 21.39 -23.53
C PRO A 238 -14.31 22.69 -23.23
N ILE A 239 -14.43 23.17 -22.00
CA ILE A 239 -13.98 24.51 -21.60
C ILE A 239 -12.73 24.44 -20.74
N ASP A 240 -12.71 23.53 -19.77
CA ASP A 240 -11.60 23.42 -18.82
C ASP A 240 -11.40 21.98 -18.33
N ILE A 241 -10.19 21.67 -17.85
CA ILE A 241 -9.73 20.34 -17.44
C ILE A 241 -8.95 20.42 -16.13
N CYS A 242 -9.20 19.50 -15.20
CA CYS A 242 -8.37 19.33 -14.02
C CYS A 242 -8.12 17.85 -13.72
N PHE A 243 -7.01 17.57 -13.04
CA PHE A 243 -6.77 16.26 -12.44
C PHE A 243 -7.21 16.24 -10.99
N ASN A 244 -7.81 15.14 -10.55
CA ASN A 244 -7.85 14.82 -9.13
C ASN A 244 -6.39 14.71 -8.67
N SER A 245 -5.97 15.63 -7.80
CA SER A 245 -4.58 15.78 -7.39
C SER A 245 -4.17 14.65 -6.46
N GLN A 246 -3.92 13.47 -7.03
CA GLN A 246 -3.09 12.44 -6.40
C GLN A 246 -1.61 12.85 -6.52
N GLU A 247 -1.24 13.97 -5.88
CA GLU A 247 0.14 14.11 -5.45
C GLU A 247 0.32 13.20 -4.23
N TYR A 248 0.76 11.97 -4.52
CA TYR A 248 1.11 10.97 -3.53
C TYR A 248 2.09 11.54 -2.50
N LYS A 249 1.59 11.73 -1.28
CA LYS A 249 2.37 11.53 -0.07
C LYS A 249 1.77 10.36 0.68
N SER A 250 2.16 9.16 0.28
CA SER A 250 1.96 7.97 1.08
C SER A 250 2.67 8.17 2.43
N LEU A 251 1.89 8.15 3.51
CA LEU A 251 2.30 7.65 4.83
C LEU A 251 1.04 7.40 5.68
N CYS A 252 0.51 6.19 5.55
CA CYS A 252 -0.43 5.50 6.45
C CYS A 252 -1.48 6.35 7.19
N LEU A 253 -2.34 7.04 6.43
CA LEU A 253 -3.71 7.40 6.82
C LEU A 253 -4.49 7.51 5.51
N SER A 254 -5.37 6.56 5.19
CA SER A 254 -6.34 6.82 4.12
C SER A 254 -7.25 7.98 4.54
N ASN A 255 -7.84 8.72 3.60
CA ASN A 255 -8.79 9.79 3.90
C ASN A 255 -9.91 9.32 4.83
N GLU A 256 -10.38 8.08 4.64
CA GLU A 256 -11.37 7.46 5.51
C GLU A 256 -10.83 7.20 6.92
N SER A 257 -9.62 6.63 7.06
CA SER A 257 -9.03 6.31 8.36
C SER A 257 -8.68 7.57 9.16
N GLY A 258 -8.13 8.61 8.52
CA GLY A 258 -7.81 9.87 9.18
C GLY A 258 -9.05 10.65 9.66
N LYS A 259 -10.10 10.71 8.82
CA LYS A 259 -11.40 11.29 9.22
C LYS A 259 -12.08 10.47 10.31
N SER A 260 -11.97 9.14 10.25
CA SER A 260 -12.52 8.24 11.28
C SER A 260 -11.84 8.47 12.62
N PHE A 261 -10.50 8.58 12.66
CA PHE A 261 -9.75 8.91 13.87
C PHE A 261 -10.23 10.23 14.49
N ARG A 262 -10.30 11.32 13.70
CA ARG A 262 -10.83 12.60 14.19
C ARG A 262 -12.29 12.47 14.68
N SER A 263 -13.13 11.71 13.99
CA SER A 263 -14.52 11.48 14.39
C SER A 263 -14.60 10.83 15.78
N LEU A 264 -13.85 9.76 15.98
CA LEU A 264 -13.80 9.00 17.23
C LEU A 264 -13.14 9.79 18.37
N ALA A 265 -12.21 10.71 18.05
CA ALA A 265 -11.57 11.60 19.01
C ALA A 265 -12.45 12.81 19.44
N GLY A 266 -13.71 12.89 19.02
CA GLY A 266 -14.65 13.96 19.41
C GLY A 266 -15.11 14.88 18.27
N GLY A 267 -14.73 14.60 17.02
CA GLY A 267 -15.16 15.34 15.85
C GLY A 267 -14.59 16.76 15.76
N VAL A 268 -15.02 17.51 14.74
CA VAL A 268 -14.41 18.81 14.36
C VAL A 268 -14.37 19.86 15.49
N ASN A 269 -15.33 19.83 16.42
CA ASN A 269 -15.44 20.84 17.48
C ASN A 269 -14.70 20.48 18.77
N HIS A 270 -14.35 19.22 18.98
CA HIS A 270 -13.81 18.75 20.26
C HIS A 270 -12.53 17.92 20.14
N ALA A 271 -12.14 17.50 18.92
CA ALA A 271 -10.94 16.70 18.69
C ALA A 271 -9.67 17.49 18.98
N LYS A 272 -9.08 17.28 20.16
CA LYS A 272 -7.74 17.74 20.55
C LYS A 272 -6.77 16.58 20.38
N LEU A 273 -5.92 16.67 19.36
CA LEU A 273 -5.08 15.55 18.93
C LEU A 273 -3.64 15.75 19.36
N GLY A 274 -3.12 14.79 20.14
CA GLY A 274 -1.69 14.70 20.46
C GLY A 274 -0.98 13.81 19.44
N ILE A 275 0.02 14.35 18.74
CA ILE A 275 0.80 13.58 17.75
C ILE A 275 2.14 13.19 18.37
N VAL A 276 2.34 11.90 18.61
CA VAL A 276 3.59 11.32 19.10
C VAL A 276 4.54 11.14 17.93
N LEU A 277 5.64 11.89 17.93
CA LEU A 277 6.65 11.89 16.88
C LEU A 277 7.89 11.07 17.24
N ALA A 278 7.74 10.13 18.17
CA ALA A 278 8.82 9.33 18.73
C ALA A 278 9.58 8.50 17.68
N ALA A 279 8.88 8.04 16.65
CA ALA A 279 9.47 7.28 15.54
C ALA A 279 10.25 8.16 14.54
N SER A 280 10.08 9.49 14.57
CA SER A 280 10.62 10.38 13.53
C SER A 280 12.01 10.92 13.86
N GLY A 281 12.92 10.78 12.89
CA GLY A 281 14.22 11.44 12.91
C GLY A 281 14.16 12.95 12.65
N ASP A 282 13.09 13.46 12.00
CA ASP A 282 12.88 14.88 11.69
C ASP A 282 11.56 15.38 12.31
N PHE A 283 11.66 15.81 13.57
CA PHE A 283 10.52 16.28 14.34
C PHE A 283 9.74 17.41 13.64
N ASN A 284 10.45 18.40 13.07
CA ASN A 284 9.80 19.60 12.54
C ASN A 284 9.03 19.30 11.26
N ALA A 285 9.65 18.54 10.34
CA ALA A 285 8.99 18.16 9.09
C ALA A 285 7.78 17.28 9.36
N THR A 286 7.91 16.26 10.22
CA THR A 286 6.79 15.37 10.55
C THR A 286 5.69 16.08 11.34
N CYS A 287 6.04 16.99 12.25
CA CYS A 287 5.05 17.82 12.95
C CYS A 287 4.25 18.68 11.97
N THR A 288 4.95 19.38 11.07
CA THR A 288 4.31 20.21 10.03
C THR A 288 3.38 19.37 9.17
N PHE A 289 3.80 18.17 8.78
CA PHE A 289 2.97 17.25 8.00
C PHE A 289 1.68 16.88 8.73
N TYR A 290 1.76 16.37 9.98
CA TYR A 290 0.55 15.94 10.70
C TYR A 290 -0.32 17.10 11.18
N VAL A 291 0.24 18.28 11.40
CA VAL A 291 -0.56 19.49 11.62
C VAL A 291 -1.39 19.78 10.37
N ASN A 292 -0.78 19.81 9.18
CA ASN A 292 -1.53 20.06 7.95
C ASN A 292 -2.61 18.98 7.72
N VAL A 293 -2.29 17.70 7.94
CA VAL A 293 -3.24 16.60 7.78
C VAL A 293 -4.41 16.71 8.75
N PHE A 294 -4.15 16.87 10.05
CA PHE A 294 -5.23 16.81 11.04
C PHE A 294 -5.94 18.13 11.25
N LEU A 295 -5.22 19.25 11.21
CA LEU A 295 -5.78 20.58 11.41
C LEU A 295 -6.39 21.12 10.11
N ASP A 296 -5.60 21.16 9.04
CA ASP A 296 -6.03 21.86 7.81
C ASP A 296 -6.96 20.98 6.96
N MET A 297 -6.60 19.71 6.76
CA MET A 297 -7.34 18.79 5.89
C MET A 297 -8.49 18.07 6.61
N TYR A 298 -8.31 17.67 7.87
CA TYR A 298 -9.36 16.97 8.62
C TYR A 298 -10.11 17.83 9.64
N HIS A 299 -9.73 19.10 9.80
CA HIS A 299 -10.44 20.08 10.63
C HIS A 299 -10.60 19.63 12.10
N ALA A 300 -9.56 19.04 12.69
CA ALA A 300 -9.50 18.83 14.13
C ALA A 300 -9.53 20.17 14.88
N HIS A 301 -10.01 20.19 16.12
CA HIS A 301 -10.10 21.43 16.91
C HIS A 301 -8.71 21.98 17.27
N SER A 302 -7.76 21.10 17.61
CA SER A 302 -6.36 21.48 17.82
C SER A 302 -5.44 20.29 17.63
N VAL A 303 -4.22 20.55 17.16
CA VAL A 303 -3.15 19.56 17.06
C VAL A 303 -1.97 19.97 17.93
N TYR A 304 -1.46 19.06 18.74
CA TYR A 304 -0.27 19.23 19.57
C TYR A 304 0.75 18.16 19.21
N CYS A 305 1.85 18.55 18.56
CA CYS A 305 3.00 17.67 18.38
C CYS A 305 3.70 17.48 19.73
N ILE A 306 3.65 16.26 20.26
CA ILE A 306 4.29 15.90 21.53
C ILE A 306 5.80 15.88 21.28
N PRO A 307 6.59 16.77 21.93
CA PRO A 307 7.98 17.05 21.59
C PRO A 307 8.94 15.97 22.10
N ILE A 308 8.68 14.71 21.77
CA ILE A 308 9.45 13.54 22.16
C ILE A 308 9.86 12.78 20.90
N ASN A 309 11.16 12.71 20.66
CA ASN A 309 11.83 11.80 19.73
C ASN A 309 13.25 11.52 20.22
N VAL A 310 14.02 10.74 19.44
CA VAL A 310 15.40 10.34 19.77
C VAL A 310 16.33 11.51 20.10
N ASN A 311 16.06 12.70 19.55
CA ASN A 311 16.85 13.91 19.78
C ASN A 311 16.37 14.74 20.97
N THR A 312 15.20 14.43 21.54
CA THR A 312 14.52 15.22 22.57
C THR A 312 14.02 14.36 23.74
N THR A 313 14.61 13.18 23.95
CA THR A 313 14.16 12.19 24.95
C THR A 313 13.94 12.75 26.35
N SER A 314 14.69 13.77 26.78
CA SER A 314 14.47 14.45 28.07
C SER A 314 13.03 14.99 28.27
N ALA A 315 12.32 15.33 27.18
CA ALA A 315 10.94 15.80 27.22
C ALA A 315 9.95 14.72 27.68
N ASN A 316 10.32 13.43 27.63
CA ASN A 316 9.49 12.33 28.12
C ASN A 316 9.27 12.35 29.65
N SER A 317 10.00 13.22 30.34
CA SER A 317 9.94 13.43 31.78
C SER A 317 9.47 14.84 32.17
N ASP A 318 9.19 15.72 31.20
CA ASP A 318 8.79 17.10 31.46
C ASP A 318 7.34 17.16 31.95
N PRO A 319 7.08 17.67 33.18
CA PRO A 319 5.72 17.81 33.70
C PRO A 319 4.76 18.57 32.79
N HIS A 320 5.23 19.57 32.05
CA HIS A 320 4.38 20.36 31.15
C HIS A 320 3.97 19.56 29.92
N VAL A 321 4.87 18.74 29.38
CA VAL A 321 4.55 17.83 28.26
C VAL A 321 3.54 16.78 28.72
N ILE A 322 3.74 16.22 29.91
CA ILE A 322 2.84 15.24 30.52
C ILE A 322 1.44 15.84 30.74
N GLU A 323 1.36 17.06 31.28
CA GLU A 323 0.08 17.75 31.46
C GLU A 323 -0.63 17.98 30.12
N ARG A 324 0.12 18.38 29.07
CA ARG A 324 -0.43 18.59 27.73
C ARG A 324 -0.92 17.29 27.09
N ILE A 325 -0.23 16.17 27.30
CA ILE A 325 -0.71 14.84 26.88
C ILE A 325 -2.08 14.54 27.50
N LYS A 326 -2.26 14.83 28.79
CA LYS A 326 -3.51 14.56 29.51
C LYS A 326 -4.71 15.42 29.08
N GLN A 327 -4.48 16.47 28.30
CA GLN A 327 -5.53 17.36 27.78
C GLN A 327 -6.08 16.93 26.41
N GLN A 328 -5.52 15.87 25.81
CA GLN A 328 -5.91 15.40 24.48
C GLN A 328 -7.13 14.49 24.54
N THR A 329 -7.92 14.50 23.46
CA THR A 329 -9.08 13.62 23.25
C THR A 329 -8.80 12.52 22.23
N GLY A 330 -7.63 12.54 21.60
CA GLY A 330 -7.08 11.45 20.81
C GLY A 330 -5.56 11.57 20.72
N ILE A 331 -4.86 10.43 20.69
CA ILE A 331 -3.40 10.37 20.56
C ILE A 331 -3.03 9.55 19.33
N PHE A 332 -2.15 10.07 18.51
CA PHE A 332 -1.73 9.46 17.25
C PHE A 332 -0.21 9.25 17.22
N PHE A 333 0.24 8.01 17.05
CA PHE A 333 1.64 7.65 16.85
C PHE A 333 1.99 7.71 15.37
N ALA A 334 2.85 8.67 15.02
CA ALA A 334 3.35 8.85 13.66
C ALA A 334 4.25 7.69 13.19
N GLY A 335 4.39 7.57 11.88
CA GLY A 335 5.36 6.67 11.25
C GLY A 335 6.80 7.14 11.39
N GLY A 336 7.74 6.28 11.00
CA GLY A 336 9.17 6.47 11.15
C GLY A 336 9.86 5.12 11.38
N GLU A 337 10.82 5.08 12.30
CA GLU A 337 11.49 3.84 12.70
C GLU A 337 10.90 3.31 14.03
N PRO A 338 10.47 2.05 14.13
CA PRO A 338 9.82 1.51 15.33
C PRO A 338 10.78 1.45 16.54
N GLU A 339 12.07 1.21 16.34
CA GLU A 339 13.07 1.22 17.42
C GLU A 339 13.17 2.60 18.10
N SER A 340 13.01 3.68 17.32
CA SER A 340 13.06 5.05 17.83
C SER A 340 11.93 5.35 18.80
N VAL A 341 10.79 4.66 18.68
CA VAL A 341 9.70 4.76 19.66
C VAL A 341 10.15 4.26 21.02
N ILE A 342 10.82 3.10 21.05
CA ILE A 342 11.33 2.49 22.28
C ILE A 342 12.41 3.37 22.90
N GLU A 343 13.38 3.80 22.10
CA GLU A 343 14.47 4.68 22.53
C GLU A 343 13.97 6.02 23.10
N SER A 344 12.82 6.50 22.63
CA SER A 344 12.28 7.80 23.03
C SER A 344 11.34 7.75 24.23
N LEU A 345 10.55 6.68 24.37
CA LEU A 345 9.46 6.57 25.35
C LEU A 345 9.77 5.65 26.53
N PHE A 346 10.87 4.90 26.47
CA PHE A 346 11.34 4.06 27.55
C PHE A 346 12.69 4.53 28.07
N TYR A 347 12.95 4.27 29.34
CA TYR A 347 14.30 4.25 29.88
C TYR A 347 14.91 2.85 29.68
N LYS A 348 16.15 2.68 30.16
CA LYS A 348 16.84 1.38 30.14
C LYS A 348 15.97 0.25 30.72
N ASN A 349 16.11 -0.94 30.15
CA ASN A 349 15.40 -2.16 30.56
C ASN A 349 13.87 -2.03 30.44
N HIS A 350 13.37 -1.37 29.39
CA HIS A 350 11.92 -1.23 29.12
C HIS A 350 11.12 -0.61 30.27
N VAL A 351 11.74 0.26 31.06
CA VAL A 351 11.00 1.01 32.09
C VAL A 351 10.25 2.16 31.40
N PRO A 352 8.91 2.25 31.47
CA PRO A 352 8.15 3.28 30.78
C PRO A 352 8.46 4.67 31.35
N SER A 353 8.63 5.66 30.46
CA SER A 353 8.77 7.06 30.85
C SER A 353 7.46 7.62 31.44
N PRO A 354 7.51 8.73 32.21
CA PRO A 354 6.32 9.42 32.69
C PRO A 354 5.35 9.82 31.57
N ALA A 355 5.85 10.25 30.41
CA ALA A 355 5.02 10.54 29.25
C ALA A 355 4.29 9.31 28.72
N LEU A 356 4.98 8.16 28.60
CA LEU A 356 4.34 6.91 28.19
C LEU A 356 3.28 6.45 29.21
N LEU A 357 3.57 6.56 30.51
CA LEU A 357 2.59 6.27 31.56
C LEU A 357 1.35 7.16 31.45
N ALA A 358 1.51 8.44 31.11
CA ALA A 358 0.38 9.34 30.89
C ALA A 358 -0.43 8.96 29.65
N ILE A 359 0.21 8.54 28.56
CA ILE A 359 -0.49 8.03 27.36
C ILE A 359 -1.31 6.79 27.72
N LYS A 360 -0.74 5.84 28.48
CA LYS A 360 -1.45 4.65 28.97
C LYS A 360 -2.64 5.00 29.85
N GLU A 361 -2.46 5.95 30.78
CA GLU A 361 -3.54 6.45 31.63
C GLU A 361 -4.70 7.05 30.81
N MET A 362 -4.38 7.81 29.75
CA MET A 362 -5.40 8.35 28.85
C MET A 362 -6.13 7.24 28.07
N PHE A 363 -5.40 6.24 27.59
CA PHE A 363 -5.98 5.08 26.92
C PHE A 363 -6.93 4.30 27.85
N ASP A 364 -6.50 4.02 29.08
CA ASP A 364 -7.30 3.36 30.10
C ASP A 364 -8.56 4.19 30.49
N ALA A 365 -8.47 5.51 30.38
CA ALA A 365 -9.60 6.43 30.54
C ALA A 365 -10.57 6.46 29.34
N GLY A 366 -10.32 5.64 28.30
CA GLY A 366 -11.17 5.51 27.12
C GLY A 366 -10.86 6.49 25.99
N ILE A 367 -9.70 7.16 26.03
CA ILE A 367 -9.24 7.99 24.91
C ILE A 367 -8.73 7.12 23.77
N LEU A 368 -9.08 7.52 22.55
CA LEU A 368 -8.62 6.89 21.34
C LEU A 368 -7.10 7.04 21.18
N VAL A 369 -6.41 5.91 21.03
CA VAL A 369 -5.02 5.87 20.59
C VAL A 369 -4.95 5.15 19.25
N SER A 370 -4.20 5.72 18.31
CA SER A 370 -4.00 5.18 16.97
C SER A 370 -2.54 5.28 16.56
N GLY A 371 -2.12 4.47 15.60
CA GLY A 371 -0.76 4.49 15.06
C GLY A 371 -0.71 4.13 13.58
N SER A 372 0.37 4.56 12.93
CA SER A 372 0.60 4.39 11.50
C SER A 372 2.01 3.91 11.25
N SER A 373 2.21 2.89 10.41
CA SER A 373 3.54 2.32 10.12
C SER A 373 4.23 1.88 11.42
N ALA A 374 5.43 2.37 11.73
CA ALA A 374 6.10 2.20 13.03
C ALA A 374 5.22 2.52 14.25
N GLY A 375 4.30 3.48 14.12
CA GLY A 375 3.33 3.80 15.17
C GLY A 375 2.31 2.69 15.41
N ALA A 376 1.98 1.89 14.38
CA ALA A 376 1.11 0.71 14.54
C ALA A 376 1.92 -0.50 15.05
N GLU A 377 3.12 -0.71 14.49
CA GLU A 377 4.04 -1.79 14.87
C GLU A 377 4.41 -1.74 16.36
N CYS A 378 4.48 -0.54 16.96
CA CYS A 378 4.83 -0.37 18.37
C CYS A 378 3.67 -0.51 19.35
N MET A 379 2.43 -0.65 18.92
CA MET A 379 1.28 -0.78 19.84
C MET A 379 1.31 -2.02 20.76
N PRO A 380 1.80 -3.20 20.34
CA PRO A 380 1.62 -4.42 21.11
C PRO A 380 2.54 -4.49 22.34
N SER A 381 2.14 -5.23 23.37
CA SER A 381 3.00 -5.70 24.47
C SER A 381 3.72 -7.01 24.15
N ALA A 382 3.32 -7.68 23.06
CA ALA A 382 4.04 -8.81 22.50
C ALA A 382 5.30 -8.34 21.78
N VAL A 383 6.11 -9.30 21.32
CA VAL A 383 7.27 -9.07 20.45
C VAL A 383 6.95 -8.05 19.37
N MET A 384 7.80 -7.02 19.25
CA MET A 384 7.63 -5.92 18.32
C MET A 384 8.54 -6.12 17.10
N VAL A 385 8.04 -5.81 15.90
CA VAL A 385 8.92 -5.65 14.73
C VAL A 385 9.89 -4.49 15.00
N TRP A 386 11.19 -4.74 14.90
CA TRP A 386 12.24 -3.79 15.27
C TRP A 386 13.10 -3.49 14.05
N GLY A 387 12.73 -2.51 13.24
CA GLY A 387 13.53 -2.10 12.08
C GLY A 387 13.90 -3.25 11.12
N GLY A 388 14.88 -2.97 10.27
CA GLY A 388 15.32 -3.89 9.21
C GLY A 388 14.39 -3.91 7.99
N THR A 389 14.96 -4.08 6.80
CA THR A 389 14.19 -4.25 5.56
C THR A 389 13.43 -5.58 5.61
N GLY A 390 14.09 -6.63 6.09
CA GLY A 390 13.56 -7.94 6.45
C GLY A 390 12.53 -8.46 5.46
N SER A 391 12.92 -8.74 4.21
CA SER A 391 12.01 -9.32 3.23
C SER A 391 11.50 -10.69 3.72
N SER A 392 10.33 -11.13 3.23
CA SER A 392 9.84 -12.48 3.53
C SER A 392 10.87 -13.55 3.15
N TYR A 393 11.57 -13.39 2.04
CA TYR A 393 12.65 -14.30 1.67
C TYR A 393 13.77 -14.34 2.71
N ASN A 394 14.31 -13.18 3.11
CA ASN A 394 15.41 -13.11 4.07
C ASN A 394 14.99 -13.66 5.43
N ALA A 395 13.79 -13.35 5.90
CA ALA A 395 13.25 -13.91 7.14
C ALA A 395 13.14 -15.44 7.05
N LEU A 396 12.56 -15.98 5.97
CA LEU A 396 12.44 -17.42 5.79
C LEU A 396 13.81 -18.12 5.74
N GLN A 397 14.78 -17.51 5.06
CA GLN A 397 16.10 -18.10 4.86
C GLN A 397 17.00 -18.02 6.11
N PHE A 398 17.05 -16.85 6.73
CA PHE A 398 18.03 -16.56 7.77
C PHE A 398 17.41 -16.56 9.17
N GLY A 399 16.09 -16.61 9.29
CA GLY A 399 15.38 -16.44 10.55
C GLY A 399 15.26 -14.99 10.97
N THR A 400 14.79 -14.81 12.21
CA THR A 400 14.62 -13.50 12.85
C THR A 400 15.60 -13.34 14.01
N TYR A 401 16.02 -12.10 14.28
CA TYR A 401 17.05 -11.79 15.27
C TYR A 401 16.62 -10.67 16.21
N GLU A 402 17.08 -10.72 17.46
CA GLU A 402 16.86 -9.61 18.39
C GLU A 402 17.66 -8.39 17.93
N GLY A 403 17.00 -7.23 17.87
CA GLY A 403 17.54 -6.01 17.26
C GLY A 403 18.86 -5.50 17.87
N SER A 404 19.14 -5.84 19.12
CA SER A 404 20.41 -5.51 19.78
C SER A 404 21.59 -6.41 19.40
N GLU A 405 21.32 -7.55 18.76
CA GLU A 405 22.34 -8.59 18.50
C GLU A 405 23.00 -8.47 17.12
N VAL A 406 22.30 -7.90 16.14
CA VAL A 406 22.76 -7.85 14.75
C VAL A 406 22.55 -6.46 14.16
N SER A 407 23.61 -5.88 13.58
CA SER A 407 23.58 -4.55 12.97
C SER A 407 23.17 -4.56 11.49
N ASP A 408 23.11 -5.73 10.88
CA ASP A 408 22.74 -5.88 9.48
C ASP A 408 21.22 -5.71 9.32
N ARG A 409 20.84 -4.63 8.62
CA ARG A 409 19.45 -4.24 8.41
C ARG A 409 18.76 -5.09 7.34
N ASP A 410 19.46 -6.00 6.66
CA ASP A 410 18.83 -6.92 5.71
C ASP A 410 18.09 -8.08 6.40
N TYR A 411 18.36 -8.31 7.69
CA TYR A 411 17.62 -9.28 8.50
C TYR A 411 16.29 -8.73 9.00
N GLN A 412 15.36 -9.66 9.28
CA GLN A 412 14.16 -9.35 10.04
C GLN A 412 14.53 -9.28 11.52
N LEU A 413 14.39 -8.09 12.08
CA LEU A 413 14.78 -7.79 13.45
C LEU A 413 13.52 -7.61 14.33
N TYR A 414 13.64 -7.95 15.61
CA TYR A 414 12.56 -7.81 16.59
C TYR A 414 13.05 -7.34 17.97
N ASP A 415 12.13 -6.79 18.75
CA ASP A 415 12.33 -6.52 20.17
C ASP A 415 11.55 -7.54 20.99
N LYS A 416 12.27 -8.31 21.82
CA LYS A 416 11.71 -9.38 22.63
C LYS A 416 10.85 -8.88 23.80
N ASP A 417 11.05 -7.64 24.23
CA ASP A 417 10.35 -7.02 25.37
C ASP A 417 9.12 -6.20 24.91
N GLY A 418 8.94 -6.08 23.59
CA GLY A 418 7.73 -5.58 22.96
C GLY A 418 7.66 -4.06 22.85
N GLY A 419 6.48 -3.60 22.43
CA GLY A 419 6.20 -2.19 22.14
C GLY A 419 5.72 -1.38 23.35
N VAL A 420 4.94 -0.33 23.07
CA VAL A 420 4.33 0.53 24.08
C VAL A 420 3.30 -0.22 24.94
N GLY A 421 2.78 -1.38 24.52
CA GLY A 421 1.88 -2.20 25.33
C GLY A 421 0.50 -1.57 25.56
N LEU A 422 -0.14 -1.13 24.48
CA LEU A 422 -1.53 -0.65 24.44
C LEU A 422 -2.48 -1.70 23.85
N LEU A 423 -1.93 -2.73 23.20
CA LEU A 423 -2.66 -3.91 22.72
C LEU A 423 -1.89 -5.15 23.15
N ASP A 424 -2.56 -6.20 23.62
CA ASP A 424 -1.89 -7.41 24.08
C ASP A 424 -2.27 -8.64 23.25
N GLY A 425 -1.31 -9.56 23.11
CA GLY A 425 -1.53 -10.88 22.48
C GLY A 425 -1.23 -10.99 20.98
N PHE A 426 -0.69 -9.93 20.34
CA PHE A 426 -0.49 -9.88 18.89
C PHE A 426 0.84 -9.29 18.47
N ILE A 427 1.48 -9.88 17.46
CA ILE A 427 2.53 -9.19 16.69
C ILE A 427 1.84 -8.41 15.56
N ILE A 428 2.25 -7.15 15.36
CA ILE A 428 1.70 -6.26 14.32
C ILE A 428 2.80 -5.93 13.32
N ASP A 429 2.44 -5.97 12.03
CA ASP A 429 3.27 -5.53 10.92
C ASP A 429 2.49 -4.52 10.04
N ALA A 430 3.18 -3.62 9.35
CA ALA A 430 2.59 -2.55 8.54
C ALA A 430 3.16 -2.51 7.11
N HIS A 431 2.52 -1.75 6.21
CA HIS A 431 2.84 -1.73 4.77
C HIS A 431 2.94 -3.15 4.18
N PHE A 432 1.95 -3.95 4.53
CA PHE A 432 2.16 -5.38 4.70
C PHE A 432 2.24 -6.13 3.37
N SER A 433 1.10 -6.37 2.71
CA SER A 433 1.10 -7.14 1.48
C SER A 433 1.79 -6.39 0.34
N GLU A 434 1.79 -5.05 0.31
CA GLU A 434 2.49 -4.25 -0.72
C GLU A 434 3.99 -4.53 -0.77
N ARG A 435 4.57 -4.89 0.38
CA ARG A 435 5.98 -5.22 0.53
C ARG A 435 6.21 -6.73 0.65
N GLY A 436 5.21 -7.55 0.35
CA GLY A 436 5.28 -9.01 0.40
C GLY A 436 5.68 -9.54 1.78
N ARG A 437 5.15 -8.97 2.87
CA ARG A 437 5.56 -9.24 4.27
C ARG A 437 4.83 -10.44 4.92
N GLU A 438 4.06 -11.22 4.17
CA GLU A 438 3.35 -12.39 4.71
C GLU A 438 4.29 -13.45 5.29
N GLY A 439 5.35 -13.80 4.56
CA GLY A 439 6.34 -14.78 4.99
C GLY A 439 7.15 -14.34 6.21
N ARG A 440 7.49 -13.05 6.31
CA ARG A 440 8.26 -12.54 7.46
C ARG A 440 7.44 -12.52 8.75
N LEU A 441 6.15 -12.18 8.69
CA LEU A 441 5.28 -12.23 9.86
C LEU A 441 5.09 -13.67 10.34
N ILE A 442 4.81 -14.60 9.42
CA ILE A 442 4.71 -16.03 9.73
C ILE A 442 5.99 -16.54 10.39
N ARG A 443 7.16 -16.18 9.82
CA ARG A 443 8.44 -16.57 10.37
C ARG A 443 8.66 -15.98 11.76
N LEU A 444 8.42 -14.68 11.95
CA LEU A 444 8.59 -14.00 13.23
C LEU A 444 7.73 -14.63 14.32
N LEU A 445 6.45 -14.89 14.06
CA LEU A 445 5.56 -15.61 14.98
C LEU A 445 6.15 -16.98 15.34
N SER A 446 6.58 -17.74 14.33
CA SER A 446 7.11 -19.10 14.53
C SER A 446 8.41 -19.15 15.34
N ASP A 447 9.32 -18.19 15.12
CA ASP A 447 10.61 -18.11 15.80
C ASP A 447 10.42 -17.63 17.24
N THR A 448 9.45 -16.74 17.51
CA THR A 448 9.36 -16.03 18.79
C THR A 448 8.26 -16.52 19.72
N ARG A 449 7.34 -17.40 19.28
CA ARG A 449 6.23 -17.92 20.11
C ARG A 449 6.62 -18.53 21.46
N HIS A 450 7.88 -18.96 21.61
CA HIS A 450 8.39 -19.57 22.85
C HIS A 450 8.96 -18.54 23.85
N LEU A 451 9.10 -17.27 23.44
CA LEU A 451 9.57 -16.18 24.29
C LEU A 451 8.48 -15.74 25.28
N HIS A 452 8.88 -15.02 26.33
CA HIS A 452 7.96 -14.53 27.36
C HIS A 452 6.85 -13.61 26.79
N HIS A 453 7.22 -12.69 25.90
CA HIS A 453 6.29 -11.82 25.15
C HIS A 453 5.94 -12.39 23.77
N GLY A 454 6.25 -13.66 23.52
CA GLY A 454 5.91 -14.36 22.28
C GLY A 454 4.42 -14.64 22.18
N THR A 455 3.92 -14.77 20.94
CA THR A 455 2.54 -15.17 20.66
C THR A 455 2.49 -16.00 19.38
N ASP A 456 1.48 -16.85 19.27
CA ASP A 456 1.21 -17.65 18.07
C ASP A 456 0.36 -16.90 17.04
N TRP A 457 -0.07 -15.67 17.34
CA TRP A 457 -1.04 -14.96 16.52
C TRP A 457 -0.62 -13.52 16.27
N GLY A 458 -0.79 -13.06 15.04
CA GLY A 458 -0.43 -11.70 14.63
C GLY A 458 -1.16 -11.27 13.37
N PHE A 459 -1.05 -9.99 13.04
CA PHE A 459 -1.66 -9.45 11.84
C PHE A 459 -0.81 -8.38 11.16
N GLY A 460 -0.92 -8.34 9.84
CA GLY A 460 -0.32 -7.34 8.97
C GLY A 460 -1.37 -6.42 8.39
N ILE A 461 -1.13 -5.11 8.46
CA ILE A 461 -2.04 -4.08 7.94
C ILE A 461 -1.50 -3.57 6.60
N ASP A 462 -2.31 -3.72 5.55
CA ASP A 462 -2.01 -3.18 4.22
C ASP A 462 -2.04 -1.65 4.22
N GLU A 463 -1.40 -1.05 3.21
CA GLU A 463 -1.47 0.40 3.03
C GLU A 463 -2.92 0.89 2.84
N ASP A 464 -3.18 2.13 3.24
CA ASP A 464 -4.51 2.77 3.17
C ASP A 464 -5.64 1.99 3.86
N THR A 465 -5.28 1.17 4.86
CA THR A 465 -6.17 0.32 5.64
C THR A 465 -5.94 0.55 7.13
N ALA A 466 -6.97 0.40 7.94
CA ALA A 466 -6.86 0.42 9.40
C ALA A 466 -7.71 -0.69 10.04
N LEU A 467 -7.23 -1.20 11.16
CA LEU A 467 -7.96 -2.11 12.03
C LEU A 467 -8.42 -1.35 13.28
N VAL A 468 -9.70 -1.04 13.37
CA VAL A 468 -10.29 -0.33 14.51
C VAL A 468 -10.67 -1.33 15.58
N ILE A 469 -10.02 -1.26 16.74
CA ILE A 469 -10.26 -2.18 17.86
C ILE A 469 -11.05 -1.47 18.96
N THR A 470 -12.12 -2.10 19.41
CA THR A 470 -13.01 -1.61 20.48
C THR A 470 -13.09 -2.62 21.60
N ASN A 471 -13.39 -2.14 22.81
CA ASN A 471 -13.43 -2.95 24.04
C ASN A 471 -12.10 -3.69 24.30
N VAL A 472 -10.98 -3.02 24.04
CA VAL A 472 -9.62 -3.56 24.21
C VAL A 472 -9.44 -4.11 25.63
N GLY A 473 -8.82 -5.28 25.74
CA GLY A 473 -8.57 -5.95 27.03
C GLY A 473 -9.79 -6.64 27.64
N THR A 474 -10.98 -6.56 27.03
CA THR A 474 -12.21 -7.22 27.53
C THR A 474 -12.51 -8.52 26.77
N GLU A 475 -13.49 -9.29 27.26
CA GLU A 475 -13.96 -10.51 26.55
C GLU A 475 -14.69 -10.20 25.23
N TYR A 476 -15.13 -8.95 25.03
CA TYR A 476 -15.83 -8.48 23.83
C TYR A 476 -14.94 -7.62 22.92
N GLU A 477 -13.62 -7.77 23.06
CA GLU A 477 -12.63 -7.12 22.21
C GLU A 477 -12.89 -7.47 20.73
N LYS A 478 -13.27 -6.43 19.96
CA LYS A 478 -13.74 -6.55 18.59
C LYS A 478 -12.94 -5.62 17.70
N ALA A 479 -12.44 -6.15 16.60
CA ALA A 479 -11.75 -5.41 15.56
C ALA A 479 -12.60 -5.32 14.29
N GLU A 480 -12.53 -4.18 13.59
CA GLU A 480 -13.22 -3.92 12.32
C GLU A 480 -12.25 -3.31 11.31
N VAL A 481 -12.29 -3.80 10.08
CA VAL A 481 -11.43 -3.30 8.99
C VAL A 481 -12.10 -2.11 8.30
N ILE A 482 -11.36 -1.02 8.13
CA ILE A 482 -11.74 0.16 7.34
C ILE A 482 -10.64 0.50 6.33
N GLY A 483 -10.99 1.25 5.28
CA GLY A 483 -10.05 1.65 4.22
C GLY A 483 -10.18 0.81 2.95
N TYR A 484 -9.15 0.83 2.10
CA TYR A 484 -9.26 0.37 0.71
C TYR A 484 -8.78 -1.06 0.46
N LYS A 485 -7.89 -1.60 1.31
CA LYS A 485 -7.32 -2.95 1.15
C LYS A 485 -7.75 -3.83 2.33
N GLY A 486 -6.83 -4.60 2.92
CA GLY A 486 -7.17 -5.56 3.95
C GLY A 486 -6.17 -5.71 5.08
N VAL A 487 -6.52 -6.61 5.98
CA VAL A 487 -5.71 -6.99 7.13
C VAL A 487 -5.55 -8.51 7.08
N PHE A 488 -4.30 -8.93 7.02
CA PHE A 488 -3.91 -10.34 7.00
C PHE A 488 -3.69 -10.81 8.44
N PHE A 489 -4.36 -11.88 8.85
CA PHE A 489 -4.16 -12.52 10.15
C PHE A 489 -3.46 -13.86 9.94
N ALA A 490 -2.44 -14.15 10.73
CA ALA A 490 -1.74 -15.44 10.73
C ALA A 490 -1.71 -16.06 12.12
N ASP A 491 -2.14 -17.32 12.20
CA ASP A 491 -2.10 -18.17 13.38
C ASP A 491 -1.18 -19.36 13.15
N VAL A 492 -0.11 -19.44 13.95
CA VAL A 492 0.92 -20.49 13.91
C VAL A 492 0.78 -21.48 15.07
N SER A 493 -0.29 -21.42 15.86
CA SER A 493 -0.46 -22.23 17.09
C SER A 493 -0.51 -23.74 16.82
N GLN A 494 -1.04 -24.14 15.66
CA GLN A 494 -1.11 -25.54 15.22
C GLN A 494 -0.03 -25.90 14.19
N SER A 495 0.94 -25.01 13.98
CA SER A 495 1.96 -25.19 12.94
C SER A 495 3.07 -26.15 13.37
N ASN A 496 3.57 -26.93 12.40
CA ASN A 496 4.76 -27.76 12.57
C ASN A 496 5.93 -27.12 11.83
N ILE A 497 7.04 -26.92 12.55
CA ILE A 497 8.26 -26.29 12.03
C ILE A 497 9.33 -27.36 11.88
N THR A 498 9.95 -27.43 10.70
CA THR A 498 11.19 -28.17 10.50
C THR A 498 12.26 -27.19 10.04
N ALA A 499 13.26 -26.97 10.91
CA ALA A 499 14.42 -26.14 10.62
C ALA A 499 15.69 -27.00 10.79
N LYS A 500 16.36 -27.33 9.68
CA LYS A 500 17.61 -28.12 9.67
C LYS A 500 18.54 -27.59 8.60
N TYR A 501 19.81 -27.30 8.92
CA TYR A 501 20.88 -26.94 7.97
C TYR A 501 20.44 -26.06 6.77
N ASN A 502 20.33 -24.74 6.95
CA ASN A 502 19.92 -23.79 5.89
C ASN A 502 18.57 -24.09 5.20
N SER A 503 17.76 -25.01 5.73
CA SER A 503 16.40 -25.29 5.26
C SER A 503 15.40 -24.98 6.37
N TYR A 504 14.35 -24.24 5.99
CA TYR A 504 13.21 -23.92 6.84
C TYR A 504 11.94 -24.39 6.15
N SER A 505 11.04 -24.98 6.93
CA SER A 505 9.68 -25.23 6.52
C SER A 505 8.73 -25.05 7.71
N ILE A 506 7.53 -24.57 7.40
CA ILE A 506 6.43 -24.47 8.34
C ILE A 506 5.16 -24.96 7.63
N THR A 507 4.40 -25.81 8.31
CA THR A 507 3.15 -26.36 7.79
C THR A 507 2.02 -26.09 8.77
N ASN A 508 0.78 -26.10 8.27
CA ASN A 508 -0.42 -25.90 9.06
C ASN A 508 -0.52 -24.51 9.70
N VAL A 509 -0.11 -23.46 8.97
CA VAL A 509 -0.40 -22.07 9.32
C VAL A 509 -1.82 -21.75 8.87
N MET A 510 -2.62 -21.13 9.74
CA MET A 510 -3.97 -20.70 9.40
C MET A 510 -3.99 -19.20 9.12
N VAL A 511 -4.60 -18.81 8.00
CA VAL A 511 -4.63 -17.44 7.51
C VAL A 511 -6.05 -16.97 7.24
N ASP A 512 -6.35 -15.76 7.70
CA ASP A 512 -7.53 -14.99 7.34
C ASP A 512 -7.11 -13.67 6.67
N TYR A 513 -7.90 -13.17 5.73
CA TYR A 513 -7.73 -11.85 5.14
C TYR A 513 -9.07 -11.12 5.12
N LEU A 514 -9.13 -10.03 5.87
CA LEU A 514 -10.36 -9.26 6.09
C LEU A 514 -10.23 -7.91 5.41
N THR A 515 -11.30 -7.44 4.77
CA THR A 515 -11.35 -6.15 4.08
C THR A 515 -12.49 -5.30 4.61
N ARG A 516 -12.62 -4.05 4.14
CA ARG A 516 -13.56 -3.06 4.67
C ARG A 516 -14.94 -3.60 5.04
N GLY A 517 -15.40 -3.25 6.25
CA GLY A 517 -16.67 -3.66 6.82
C GLY A 517 -16.70 -5.06 7.44
N ASP A 518 -15.64 -5.87 7.28
CA ASP A 518 -15.51 -7.13 8.03
C ASP A 518 -15.06 -6.85 9.47
N SER A 519 -15.46 -7.74 10.37
CA SER A 519 -15.13 -7.67 11.79
C SER A 519 -14.66 -9.02 12.34
N ILE A 520 -13.85 -8.98 13.39
CA ILE A 520 -13.41 -10.17 14.13
C ILE A 520 -13.48 -9.92 15.64
N PHE A 521 -14.02 -10.88 16.38
CA PHE A 521 -13.87 -10.93 17.84
C PHE A 521 -12.52 -11.55 18.17
N LEU A 522 -11.63 -10.75 18.74
CA LEU A 522 -10.22 -11.11 18.86
C LEU A 522 -10.02 -12.30 19.83
N LYS A 523 -10.75 -12.38 20.94
CA LYS A 523 -10.57 -13.47 21.91
C LYS A 523 -10.96 -14.86 21.40
N ASN A 524 -11.99 -14.97 20.57
CA ASN A 524 -12.50 -16.26 20.09
C ASN A 524 -12.34 -16.46 18.57
N LYS A 525 -11.71 -15.50 17.88
CA LYS A 525 -11.44 -15.50 16.44
C LYS A 525 -12.70 -15.63 15.56
N THR A 526 -13.87 -15.24 16.09
CA THR A 526 -15.12 -15.30 15.33
C THR A 526 -15.19 -14.11 14.38
N ILE A 527 -15.23 -14.41 13.08
CA ILE A 527 -15.31 -13.41 12.01
C ILE A 527 -16.78 -13.18 11.60
N ILE A 528 -17.13 -11.92 11.40
CA ILE A 528 -18.38 -11.44 10.81
C ILE A 528 -18.03 -10.68 9.54
N PHE A 529 -18.41 -11.23 8.39
CA PHE A 529 -18.22 -10.56 7.11
C PHE A 529 -19.29 -9.49 6.87
N SER A 530 -18.92 -8.42 6.14
CA SER A 530 -19.85 -7.37 5.74
C SER A 530 -21.06 -7.94 5.03
N SER A 531 -22.25 -7.40 5.31
CA SER A 531 -23.49 -7.76 4.60
C SER A 531 -23.48 -7.44 3.11
N THR A 532 -22.55 -6.59 2.64
CA THR A 532 -22.34 -6.29 1.22
C THR A 532 -21.62 -7.42 0.48
N LYS A 533 -20.93 -8.31 1.21
CA LYS A 533 -20.19 -9.43 0.65
C LYS A 533 -21.05 -10.69 0.60
N SER A 534 -20.86 -11.45 -0.46
CA SER A 534 -21.51 -12.74 -0.70
C SER A 534 -20.47 -13.86 -0.72
N GLN A 535 -20.82 -15.06 -0.24
CA GLN A 535 -19.90 -16.20 -0.28
C GLN A 535 -19.60 -16.56 -1.75
N MET A 536 -18.32 -16.75 -2.09
CA MET A 536 -17.89 -17.05 -3.47
C MET A 536 -18.34 -18.42 -3.96
N SER A 537 -18.61 -19.36 -3.05
CA SER A 537 -18.94 -20.75 -3.39
C SER A 537 -20.20 -20.84 -4.25
N GLY A 538 -20.09 -21.51 -5.40
CA GLY A 538 -21.16 -21.64 -6.40
C GLY A 538 -21.29 -20.46 -7.37
N PHE A 539 -20.52 -19.39 -7.16
CA PHE A 539 -20.48 -18.20 -8.01
C PHE A 539 -19.10 -17.95 -8.62
N GLU A 540 -18.16 -18.89 -8.50
CA GLU A 540 -16.77 -18.75 -8.94
C GLU A 540 -16.66 -18.33 -10.42
N ARG A 541 -15.77 -17.39 -10.73
CA ARG A 541 -15.56 -16.92 -12.12
C ARG A 541 -14.46 -17.70 -12.83
N ASN A 542 -13.46 -18.21 -12.11
CA ASN A 542 -12.29 -18.85 -12.71
C ASN A 542 -12.41 -20.37 -12.72
N SER A 543 -11.98 -21.00 -13.81
CA SER A 543 -11.91 -22.46 -13.88
C SER A 543 -10.77 -23.02 -13.02
N ARG A 544 -9.66 -22.29 -12.94
CA ARG A 544 -8.42 -22.70 -12.26
C ARG A 544 -7.89 -21.57 -11.38
N ALA A 545 -7.19 -21.93 -10.30
CA ALA A 545 -6.47 -21.01 -9.45
C ALA A 545 -5.18 -20.54 -10.15
N ARG A 546 -4.73 -19.32 -9.83
CA ARG A 546 -3.44 -18.78 -10.30
C ARG A 546 -2.32 -19.38 -9.47
N ILE A 547 -1.18 -19.61 -10.10
CA ILE A 547 0.10 -19.86 -9.43
C ILE A 547 1.01 -18.63 -9.59
N SER A 548 1.99 -18.47 -8.70
CA SER A 548 3.00 -17.40 -8.81
C SER A 548 4.42 -17.95 -8.93
N LYS A 549 5.29 -17.21 -9.63
CA LYS A 549 6.75 -17.44 -9.68
C LYS A 549 7.52 -16.51 -8.74
N ASP A 550 6.82 -15.57 -8.12
CA ASP A 550 7.34 -14.68 -7.09
C ASP A 550 6.19 -14.31 -6.16
N ILE A 551 5.93 -15.17 -5.18
CA ILE A 551 4.74 -15.07 -4.32
C ILE A 551 4.82 -13.89 -3.34
N PHE A 552 6.02 -13.44 -3.00
CA PHE A 552 6.26 -12.26 -2.17
C PHE A 552 6.66 -11.05 -3.02
N ASN A 553 6.33 -11.04 -4.31
CA ASN A 553 6.58 -9.89 -5.17
C ASN A 553 5.90 -8.66 -4.59
N SER A 554 6.70 -7.79 -3.98
CA SER A 554 6.38 -6.41 -3.72
C SER A 554 6.44 -5.72 -5.06
N ASN A 555 5.32 -5.60 -5.77
CA ASN A 555 5.31 -4.99 -7.09
C ASN A 555 5.51 -3.46 -6.97
N ILE A 556 6.67 -3.02 -6.47
CA ILE A 556 7.27 -1.71 -6.71
C ILE A 556 7.98 -1.82 -8.07
N THR A 557 7.25 -2.24 -9.10
CA THR A 557 7.72 -2.10 -10.47
C THR A 557 7.26 -0.72 -10.89
N ILE A 558 8.19 0.25 -10.99
CA ILE A 558 8.01 1.37 -11.91
C ILE A 558 7.99 0.75 -13.30
N SER A 559 6.82 0.29 -13.76
CA SER A 559 6.67 -0.21 -15.12
C SER A 559 6.85 0.96 -16.06
N HIS A 560 7.93 0.94 -16.84
CA HIS A 560 8.20 1.87 -17.94
C HIS A 560 7.31 1.57 -19.17
N SER A 561 6.08 1.12 -18.97
CA SER A 561 5.13 0.77 -20.02
C SER A 561 3.76 1.30 -19.68
N ASN A 562 3.22 2.12 -20.58
CA ASN A 562 1.98 2.89 -20.52
C ASN A 562 0.68 2.05 -20.47
N GLU A 563 0.59 1.05 -19.60
CA GLU A 563 -0.65 0.32 -19.33
C GLU A 563 -1.23 0.79 -17.97
N PRO A 564 -2.53 1.14 -17.88
CA PRO A 564 -3.15 1.54 -16.62
C PRO A 564 -3.16 0.36 -15.62
N LEU A 565 -2.62 0.58 -14.41
CA LEU A 565 -2.59 -0.45 -13.37
C LEU A 565 -3.99 -0.60 -12.73
N PRO A 566 -4.67 -1.76 -12.83
CA PRO A 566 -5.85 -2.04 -12.00
C PRO A 566 -5.44 -2.06 -10.52
N VAL A 567 -6.39 -2.04 -9.57
CA VAL A 567 -6.12 -2.28 -8.14
C VAL A 567 -5.41 -3.63 -8.02
N HIS A 568 -4.08 -3.60 -8.01
CA HIS A 568 -3.27 -4.79 -7.99
C HIS A 568 -3.18 -5.20 -6.54
N TYR A 569 -4.06 -6.12 -6.12
CA TYR A 569 -3.78 -6.94 -4.95
C TYR A 569 -2.32 -7.43 -5.02
N PRO A 570 -1.56 -7.40 -3.92
CA PRO A 570 -0.22 -7.97 -3.92
C PRO A 570 -0.25 -9.47 -4.28
N GLU A 571 0.86 -10.01 -4.77
CA GLU A 571 0.85 -11.30 -5.47
C GLU A 571 0.35 -12.46 -4.60
N PHE A 572 0.71 -12.47 -3.31
CA PHE A 572 0.16 -13.41 -2.32
C PHE A 572 -1.37 -13.38 -2.30
N VAL A 573 -1.94 -12.18 -2.14
CA VAL A 573 -3.39 -11.96 -2.05
C VAL A 573 -4.08 -12.33 -3.38
N LYS A 574 -3.46 -12.05 -4.54
CA LYS A 574 -3.97 -12.48 -5.86
C LYS A 574 -4.08 -14.00 -5.98
N VAL A 575 -3.04 -14.73 -5.56
CA VAL A 575 -3.03 -16.19 -5.62
C VAL A 575 -4.10 -16.75 -4.69
N ALA A 576 -4.17 -16.27 -3.44
CA ALA A 576 -5.18 -16.68 -2.48
C ALA A 576 -6.61 -16.42 -2.98
N ASN A 577 -6.90 -15.21 -3.46
CA ASN A 577 -8.21 -14.84 -4.00
C ASN A 577 -8.60 -15.72 -5.19
N SER A 578 -7.66 -15.99 -6.10
CA SER A 578 -7.92 -16.85 -7.24
C SER A 578 -8.23 -18.30 -6.85
N LEU A 579 -7.69 -18.77 -5.72
CA LEU A 579 -7.98 -20.10 -5.19
C LEU A 579 -9.43 -20.20 -4.69
N PHE A 580 -9.92 -19.16 -4.01
CA PHE A 580 -11.32 -19.11 -3.58
C PHE A 580 -12.30 -18.88 -4.72
N ASP A 581 -11.88 -18.17 -5.78
CA ASP A 581 -12.67 -17.94 -6.99
C ASP A 581 -12.44 -19.01 -8.09
N SER A 582 -11.84 -20.16 -7.72
CA SER A 582 -11.59 -21.31 -8.62
C SER A 582 -12.65 -22.40 -8.46
N LYS A 583 -13.17 -22.90 -9.59
CA LYS A 583 -14.13 -24.01 -9.64
C LYS A 583 -13.49 -25.38 -9.41
N LEU A 584 -12.28 -25.60 -9.90
CA LEU A 584 -11.67 -26.93 -9.97
C LEU A 584 -10.61 -27.15 -8.90
N ASP A 585 -9.93 -26.09 -8.47
CA ASP A 585 -8.75 -26.22 -7.63
C ASP A 585 -9.07 -25.91 -6.17
N ASN A 586 -8.58 -26.79 -5.31
CA ASN A 586 -8.63 -26.63 -3.86
C ASN A 586 -7.26 -26.35 -3.24
N VAL A 587 -6.23 -26.35 -4.08
CA VAL A 587 -4.85 -26.03 -3.73
C VAL A 587 -4.29 -25.12 -4.82
N SER A 588 -3.49 -24.14 -4.41
CA SER A 588 -2.60 -23.40 -5.30
C SER A 588 -1.24 -23.22 -4.63
N TYR A 589 -0.28 -22.68 -5.35
CA TYR A 589 1.04 -22.38 -4.82
C TYR A 589 1.70 -21.19 -5.51
N GLY A 590 2.69 -20.63 -4.86
CA GLY A 590 3.64 -19.73 -5.49
C GLY A 590 5.05 -19.93 -4.95
N ASP A 591 6.02 -19.73 -5.83
CA ASP A 591 7.44 -19.83 -5.49
C ASP A 591 8.00 -18.44 -5.18
N THR A 592 9.02 -18.36 -4.35
CA THR A 592 9.85 -17.15 -4.24
C THR A 592 10.71 -17.01 -5.51
N TYR A 593 11.05 -15.78 -5.87
CA TYR A 593 11.89 -15.52 -7.04
C TYR A 593 13.29 -16.14 -6.90
N GLU A 594 13.83 -16.17 -5.68
CA GLU A 594 15.17 -16.64 -5.37
C GLU A 594 15.33 -18.15 -5.55
N HIS A 595 16.59 -18.58 -5.78
CA HIS A 595 16.91 -19.95 -6.16
C HIS A 595 17.71 -20.75 -5.12
N ASN A 596 18.24 -20.12 -4.07
CA ASN A 596 19.15 -20.76 -3.12
C ASN A 596 18.84 -20.39 -1.66
N PRO A 597 17.83 -21.04 -1.07
CA PRO A 597 16.86 -21.95 -1.69
C PRO A 597 15.72 -21.16 -2.37
N THR A 598 14.94 -21.82 -3.22
CA THR A 598 13.57 -21.36 -3.51
C THR A 598 12.66 -21.82 -2.38
N PHE A 599 11.79 -20.94 -1.88
CA PHE A 599 10.68 -21.33 -1.01
C PHE A 599 9.40 -21.44 -1.84
N ARG A 600 8.65 -22.51 -1.63
CA ARG A 600 7.29 -22.66 -2.16
C ARG A 600 6.29 -22.41 -1.04
N VAL A 601 5.30 -21.59 -1.33
CA VAL A 601 4.14 -21.29 -0.48
C VAL A 601 2.94 -22.02 -1.06
N TYR A 602 2.52 -23.10 -0.41
CA TYR A 602 1.29 -23.82 -0.71
C TYR A 602 0.12 -23.19 0.02
N MET A 603 -1.00 -23.10 -0.68
CA MET A 603 -2.26 -22.56 -0.17
C MET A 603 -3.36 -23.61 -0.38
N SER A 604 -4.08 -23.98 0.67
CA SER A 604 -5.15 -24.98 0.62
C SER A 604 -6.42 -24.46 1.28
N ARG A 605 -7.54 -24.66 0.57
CA ARG A 605 -8.90 -24.44 1.11
C ARG A 605 -9.63 -25.74 1.46
N SER A 606 -8.95 -26.89 1.37
CA SER A 606 -9.52 -28.21 1.68
C SER A 606 -9.37 -28.57 3.16
N GLY A 607 -10.41 -29.15 3.75
CA GLY A 607 -10.34 -29.79 5.06
C GLY A 607 -10.29 -28.85 6.26
N THR A 608 -10.27 -27.53 6.05
CA THR A 608 -10.16 -26.52 7.12
C THR A 608 -11.44 -25.70 7.37
N GLY A 609 -12.49 -25.91 6.56
CA GLY A 609 -13.67 -25.04 6.59
C GLY A 609 -13.43 -23.66 5.96
N ALA A 610 -12.42 -23.54 5.11
CA ALA A 610 -12.08 -22.31 4.39
C ALA A 610 -13.25 -21.75 3.58
N LYS A 611 -13.44 -20.43 3.63
CA LYS A 611 -14.50 -19.72 2.90
C LYS A 611 -13.98 -18.40 2.34
N GLY A 612 -14.32 -18.12 1.09
CA GLY A 612 -14.11 -16.82 0.44
C GLY A 612 -15.41 -16.04 0.32
N TYR A 613 -15.31 -14.72 0.42
CA TYR A 613 -16.40 -13.75 0.34
C TYR A 613 -16.02 -12.64 -0.62
N ILE A 614 -16.99 -12.15 -1.38
CA ILE A 614 -16.78 -11.15 -2.42
C ILE A 614 -17.93 -10.14 -2.47
N GLU A 615 -17.56 -8.87 -2.52
CA GLU A 615 -18.40 -7.78 -2.99
C GLU A 615 -17.95 -7.42 -4.39
N ARG A 616 -18.84 -7.63 -5.37
CA ARG A 616 -18.51 -7.45 -6.79
C ARG A 616 -18.82 -6.03 -7.22
N GLU A 617 -17.79 -5.26 -7.54
CA GLU A 617 -17.93 -3.93 -8.12
C GLU A 617 -17.91 -4.02 -9.67
N LEU A 618 -18.64 -3.12 -10.33
CA LEU A 618 -18.61 -3.01 -11.79
C LEU A 618 -17.23 -2.44 -12.19
N GLN A 619 -16.38 -3.29 -12.81
CA GLN A 619 -15.02 -3.00 -13.34
C GLN A 619 -13.82 -3.29 -12.40
N THR A 620 -13.56 -4.58 -12.15
CA THR A 620 -12.29 -5.16 -11.63
C THR A 620 -11.88 -4.88 -10.18
N ASN A 621 -12.61 -4.04 -9.44
CA ASN A 621 -12.36 -3.76 -8.03
C ASN A 621 -13.16 -4.67 -7.08
N ASP A 622 -13.15 -5.98 -7.35
CA ASP A 622 -13.80 -6.93 -6.44
C ASP A 622 -13.14 -6.83 -5.05
N ILE A 623 -13.96 -6.66 -4.00
CA ILE A 623 -13.50 -6.61 -2.62
C ILE A 623 -13.66 -7.99 -2.04
N THR A 624 -12.54 -8.57 -1.65
CA THR A 624 -12.44 -10.00 -1.35
C THR A 624 -11.93 -10.22 0.05
N SER A 625 -12.54 -11.18 0.72
CA SER A 625 -12.13 -11.60 2.05
C SER A 625 -12.14 -13.11 2.12
N TYR A 626 -11.31 -13.69 2.96
CA TYR A 626 -11.33 -15.12 3.18
C TYR A 626 -10.93 -15.49 4.60
N THR A 627 -11.34 -16.68 4.99
CA THR A 627 -11.02 -17.26 6.30
C THR A 627 -10.59 -18.71 6.19
N ASN A 628 -9.79 -19.14 7.15
CA ASN A 628 -9.29 -20.50 7.34
C ASN A 628 -8.50 -21.03 6.14
N LEU A 629 -7.77 -20.16 5.43
CA LEU A 629 -6.82 -20.59 4.42
C LEU A 629 -5.64 -21.28 5.10
N GLN A 630 -5.35 -22.53 4.73
CA GLN A 630 -4.15 -23.20 5.22
C GLN A 630 -2.96 -22.83 4.35
N VAL A 631 -1.86 -22.44 4.98
CA VAL A 631 -0.61 -22.07 4.31
C VAL A 631 0.53 -22.98 4.82
N ASN A 632 1.27 -23.55 3.87
CA ASN A 632 2.52 -24.26 4.14
C ASN A 632 3.65 -23.59 3.36
N ILE A 633 4.79 -23.36 3.99
CA ILE A 633 5.99 -22.80 3.35
C ILE A 633 7.10 -23.83 3.46
N THR A 634 7.69 -24.23 2.34
CA THR A 634 8.73 -25.26 2.29
C THR A 634 9.88 -24.81 1.40
N SER A 635 11.13 -25.04 1.79
CA SER A 635 12.25 -24.88 0.86
C SER A 635 12.28 -26.02 -0.16
N GLY A 636 12.61 -25.73 -1.42
CA GLY A 636 12.67 -26.72 -2.50
C GLY A 636 13.66 -27.87 -2.24
N GLN A 637 14.64 -27.67 -1.35
CA GLN A 637 15.52 -28.74 -0.87
C GLN A 637 14.79 -29.75 0.02
N GLN A 638 13.88 -29.29 0.90
CA GLN A 638 13.09 -30.19 1.76
C GLN A 638 12.06 -30.97 0.94
N GLU A 639 11.46 -30.35 -0.08
CA GLU A 639 10.52 -30.98 -1.01
C GLU A 639 11.19 -32.13 -1.79
N LEU A 640 12.42 -31.93 -2.26
CA LEU A 640 13.25 -32.97 -2.88
C LEU A 640 13.60 -34.09 -1.90
N VAL A 641 13.95 -33.74 -0.65
CA VAL A 641 14.27 -34.70 0.40
C VAL A 641 13.04 -35.53 0.78
N ASP A 642 11.87 -34.92 0.93
CA ASP A 642 10.63 -35.60 1.30
C ASP A 642 10.10 -36.48 0.14
N LEU A 643 10.14 -36.01 -1.12
CA LEU A 643 9.85 -36.83 -2.31
C LEU A 643 10.85 -37.98 -2.49
N MET A 644 12.14 -37.75 -2.18
CA MET A 644 13.14 -38.81 -2.16
C MET A 644 12.82 -39.84 -1.07
N PHE A 645 12.43 -39.43 0.14
CA PHE A 645 12.07 -40.34 1.23
C PHE A 645 10.70 -41.04 1.06
N GLU A 646 9.76 -40.47 0.30
CA GLU A 646 8.50 -41.12 -0.07
C GLU A 646 8.66 -42.13 -1.21
N HIS A 647 9.55 -41.86 -2.18
CA HIS A 647 9.77 -42.74 -3.34
C HIS A 647 10.92 -43.74 -3.19
N LEU A 648 11.85 -43.49 -2.26
CA LEU A 648 12.81 -44.48 -1.83
C LEU A 648 12.31 -45.06 -0.51
N ASP A 649 12.19 -46.38 -0.41
CA ASP A 649 11.86 -47.10 0.84
C ASP A 649 13.03 -47.05 1.85
N VAL A 650 13.72 -45.91 1.91
CA VAL A 650 14.94 -45.65 2.69
C VAL A 650 14.63 -45.59 4.18
N ASN A 651 13.41 -45.21 4.57
CA ASN A 651 12.97 -45.29 5.96
C ASN A 651 13.02 -46.75 6.49
N LEU A 652 12.72 -47.74 5.65
CA LEU A 652 12.81 -49.16 6.01
C LEU A 652 14.26 -49.62 6.18
N THR A 653 15.18 -49.10 5.36
CA THR A 653 16.63 -49.37 5.44
C THR A 653 17.27 -48.67 6.65
N ILE A 654 16.86 -47.44 6.96
CA ILE A 654 17.31 -46.69 8.14
C ILE A 654 16.76 -47.31 9.43
N GLU A 655 15.49 -47.72 9.48
CA GLU A 655 14.92 -48.44 10.63
C GLU A 655 15.60 -49.79 10.86
N LYS A 656 15.90 -50.55 9.80
CA LYS A 656 16.68 -51.81 9.88
C LYS A 656 18.10 -51.57 10.43
N LEU A 657 18.76 -50.49 10.00
CA LEU A 657 20.08 -50.06 10.52
C LEU A 657 20.03 -49.61 11.99
N GLN A 658 18.90 -49.09 12.45
CA GLN A 658 18.73 -48.60 13.83
C GLN A 658 18.34 -49.70 14.83
N LYS A 659 17.64 -50.76 14.40
CA LYS A 659 17.07 -51.79 15.29
C LYS A 659 18.03 -52.91 15.70
N ASP A 660 18.99 -53.33 14.88
CA ASP A 660 19.76 -54.55 15.17
C ASP A 660 21.17 -54.31 15.70
N LYS A 661 21.28 -54.33 17.05
CA LYS A 661 22.55 -54.27 17.78
C LYS A 661 23.22 -55.65 17.96
N LEU A 662 22.76 -56.72 17.31
CA LEU A 662 23.29 -58.07 17.54
C LEU A 662 23.26 -58.98 16.29
N LYS A 663 24.48 -59.21 15.76
CA LYS A 663 24.96 -60.30 14.88
C LYS A 663 24.91 -60.12 13.34
N ARG A 664 26.12 -60.20 12.77
CA ARG A 664 26.55 -60.40 11.36
C ARG A 664 26.51 -59.15 10.46
N GLU A 665 27.51 -58.28 10.67
CA GLU A 665 27.84 -57.12 9.82
C GLU A 665 28.04 -57.45 8.31
N GLN A 666 28.43 -58.68 7.97
CA GLN A 666 28.57 -59.09 6.55
C GLN A 666 27.26 -59.51 5.87
N TYR A 667 26.25 -59.96 6.62
CA TYR A 667 24.97 -60.41 6.04
C TYR A 667 24.05 -59.22 5.77
N LEU A 668 24.07 -58.21 6.65
CA LEU A 668 23.30 -56.97 6.51
C LEU A 668 23.82 -56.08 5.36
N LYS A 669 25.14 -56.09 5.10
CA LYS A 669 25.76 -55.37 3.97
C LYS A 669 25.22 -55.85 2.62
N GLY A 670 25.11 -57.16 2.45
CA GLY A 670 24.59 -57.75 1.21
C GLY A 670 23.13 -57.39 0.97
N GLU A 671 22.30 -57.38 2.01
CA GLU A 671 20.90 -56.97 1.91
C GLU A 671 20.74 -55.48 1.63
N ILE A 672 21.50 -54.61 2.31
CA ILE A 672 21.46 -53.16 2.06
C ILE A 672 21.92 -52.82 0.64
N ILE A 673 23.00 -53.43 0.17
CA ILE A 673 23.48 -53.22 -1.20
C ILE A 673 22.47 -53.75 -2.21
N ASN A 674 21.85 -54.91 -1.95
CA ASN A 674 20.81 -55.45 -2.82
C ASN A 674 19.58 -54.55 -2.87
N ASP A 675 19.13 -54.00 -1.72
CA ASP A 675 17.99 -53.08 -1.65
C ASP A 675 18.30 -51.75 -2.37
N LEU A 676 19.52 -51.21 -2.21
CA LEU A 676 19.98 -50.02 -2.94
C LEU A 676 20.05 -50.29 -4.46
N GLN A 677 20.56 -51.46 -4.86
CA GLN A 677 20.65 -51.87 -6.26
C GLN A 677 19.26 -52.02 -6.89
N LEU A 678 18.33 -52.66 -6.19
CA LEU A 678 16.96 -52.86 -6.65
C LEU A 678 16.20 -51.54 -6.81
N ASN A 679 16.45 -50.58 -5.92
CA ASN A 679 15.93 -49.21 -6.05
C ASN A 679 16.57 -48.45 -7.21
N ALA A 680 17.89 -48.58 -7.43
CA ALA A 680 18.56 -48.00 -8.59
C ALA A 680 17.98 -48.55 -9.90
N ASP A 681 17.78 -49.86 -9.99
CA ASP A 681 17.21 -50.52 -11.17
C ASP A 681 15.75 -50.07 -11.42
N ARG A 682 14.97 -49.84 -10.36
CA ARG A 682 13.60 -49.30 -10.46
C ARG A 682 13.61 -47.86 -11.00
N ILE A 683 14.48 -47.00 -10.47
CA ILE A 683 14.60 -45.60 -10.90
C ILE A 683 15.15 -45.51 -12.33
N GLN A 684 16.10 -46.37 -12.69
CA GLN A 684 16.63 -46.46 -14.05
C GLN A 684 15.54 -46.89 -15.05
N ASN A 685 14.69 -47.85 -14.67
CA ASN A 685 13.54 -48.26 -15.50
C ASN A 685 12.54 -47.11 -15.70
N GLU A 686 12.24 -46.36 -14.64
CA GLU A 686 11.38 -45.18 -14.74
C GLU A 686 11.98 -44.13 -15.69
N LEU A 687 13.29 -43.83 -15.60
CA LEU A 687 13.96 -42.91 -16.52
C LEU A 687 13.93 -43.34 -17.99
N GLU A 688 14.02 -44.63 -18.25
CA GLU A 688 14.10 -45.18 -19.61
C GLU A 688 12.73 -45.41 -20.25
N HIS A 689 11.70 -45.72 -19.44
CA HIS A 689 10.40 -46.20 -19.93
C HIS A 689 9.19 -45.43 -19.38
N GLY A 690 9.39 -44.42 -18.53
CA GLY A 690 8.33 -43.60 -17.94
C GLY A 690 7.66 -42.71 -18.99
N SER A 691 6.45 -43.05 -19.38
CA SER A 691 5.74 -42.46 -20.52
C SER A 691 5.20 -41.02 -20.30
N ASN A 692 5.39 -40.42 -19.12
CA ASN A 692 4.87 -39.09 -18.76
C ASN A 692 5.78 -38.30 -17.79
N GLN A 693 7.11 -38.38 -17.94
CA GLN A 693 8.03 -37.63 -17.07
C GLN A 693 8.27 -36.20 -17.54
N SER A 694 8.09 -35.23 -16.65
CA SER A 694 8.50 -33.84 -16.90
C SER A 694 10.03 -33.70 -16.88
N PRO A 695 10.61 -32.67 -17.53
CA PRO A 695 12.05 -32.41 -17.49
C PRO A 695 12.62 -32.31 -16.07
N SER A 696 11.82 -31.80 -15.12
CA SER A 696 12.18 -31.72 -13.70
C SER A 696 12.25 -33.10 -13.04
N GLN A 697 11.30 -34.00 -13.33
CA GLN A 697 11.27 -35.37 -12.80
C GLN A 697 12.47 -36.20 -13.30
N SER A 698 12.86 -36.06 -14.57
CA SER A 698 14.03 -36.77 -15.09
C SER A 698 15.36 -36.24 -14.53
N VAL A 699 15.43 -35.00 -14.05
CA VAL A 699 16.60 -34.49 -13.29
C VAL A 699 16.60 -35.08 -11.87
N ILE A 700 15.45 -35.14 -11.22
CA ILE A 700 15.27 -35.74 -9.88
C ILE A 700 15.71 -37.22 -9.88
N TYR A 701 15.25 -38.02 -10.84
CA TYR A 701 15.63 -39.43 -10.91
C TYR A 701 17.14 -39.63 -11.16
N ARG A 702 17.78 -38.73 -11.92
CA ARG A 702 19.24 -38.77 -12.13
C ARG A 702 20.00 -38.44 -10.85
N HIS A 703 19.57 -37.44 -10.10
CA HIS A 703 20.18 -37.12 -8.80
C HIS A 703 19.95 -38.23 -7.76
N ALA A 704 18.77 -38.86 -7.75
CA ALA A 704 18.50 -40.01 -6.89
C ALA A 704 19.40 -41.22 -7.23
N LEU A 705 19.68 -41.47 -8.51
CA LEU A 705 20.64 -42.50 -8.93
C LEU A 705 22.06 -42.19 -8.49
N ASP A 706 22.51 -40.95 -8.65
CA ASP A 706 23.85 -40.54 -8.23
C ASP A 706 24.00 -40.58 -6.71
N PHE A 707 22.95 -40.24 -5.97
CA PHE A 707 22.85 -40.43 -4.52
C PHE A 707 22.96 -41.91 -4.13
N ILE A 708 22.17 -42.81 -4.75
CA ILE A 708 22.26 -44.25 -4.47
C ILE A 708 23.68 -44.77 -4.76
N LYS A 709 24.33 -44.32 -5.84
CA LYS A 709 25.72 -44.70 -6.16
C LYS A 709 26.68 -44.23 -5.07
N GLU A 710 26.57 -43.00 -4.58
CA GLU A 710 27.46 -42.48 -3.55
C GLU A 710 27.21 -43.15 -2.20
N VAL A 711 25.96 -43.39 -1.81
CA VAL A 711 25.63 -44.17 -0.60
C VAL A 711 26.16 -45.60 -0.72
N THR A 712 25.98 -46.25 -1.87
CA THR A 712 26.54 -47.60 -2.13
C THR A 712 28.06 -47.59 -2.04
N ARG A 713 28.72 -46.53 -2.53
CA ARG A 713 30.17 -46.33 -2.42
C ARG A 713 30.61 -46.16 -0.97
N LEU A 714 29.88 -45.37 -0.19
CA LEU A 714 30.14 -45.15 1.23
C LEU A 714 29.92 -46.42 2.06
N VAL A 715 28.83 -47.15 1.85
CA VAL A 715 28.55 -48.45 2.50
C VAL A 715 29.64 -49.47 2.15
N ASN A 716 30.15 -49.45 0.92
CA ASN A 716 31.29 -50.28 0.54
C ASN A 716 32.59 -49.88 1.24
N LYS A 717 32.87 -48.57 1.40
CA LYS A 717 34.03 -48.05 2.14
C LYS A 717 33.97 -48.26 3.65
N MET A 718 32.77 -48.25 4.25
CA MET A 718 32.59 -48.49 5.68
C MET A 718 33.09 -49.88 6.11
N ALA A 719 33.15 -50.85 5.19
CA ALA A 719 33.64 -52.19 5.46
C ALA A 719 35.15 -52.28 5.78
N ASP A 720 35.93 -51.22 5.51
CA ASP A 720 37.37 -51.20 5.77
C ASP A 720 37.76 -50.53 7.10
N CYS A 721 36.81 -49.91 7.81
CA CYS A 721 37.08 -49.13 9.02
C CYS A 721 36.27 -49.61 10.22
N ASN A 722 36.88 -50.43 11.08
CA ASN A 722 36.29 -51.02 12.30
C ASN A 722 35.89 -50.03 13.41
N ASN A 723 35.89 -48.72 13.18
CA ASN A 723 35.52 -47.73 14.20
C ASN A 723 35.02 -46.45 13.55
N LEU A 724 33.70 -46.30 13.38
CA LEU A 724 33.06 -44.99 13.23
C LEU A 724 31.72 -45.00 13.98
N ALA A 725 31.55 -44.01 14.84
CA ALA A 725 30.38 -43.82 15.70
C ALA A 725 29.17 -43.31 14.91
N ARG A 726 27.97 -43.53 15.45
CA ARG A 726 26.64 -43.18 14.91
C ARG A 726 26.51 -41.82 14.19
N GLY A 727 27.34 -40.82 14.51
CA GLY A 727 27.26 -39.48 13.91
C GLY A 727 27.77 -39.39 12.47
N THR A 728 28.77 -40.18 12.09
CA THR A 728 29.49 -39.99 10.82
C THR A 728 28.76 -40.53 9.60
N VAL A 729 27.90 -41.54 9.78
CA VAL A 729 27.05 -42.07 8.70
C VAL A 729 25.95 -41.07 8.37
N GLN A 730 25.38 -40.44 9.40
CA GLN A 730 24.31 -39.47 9.24
C GLN A 730 24.85 -38.16 8.64
N GLU A 731 26.02 -37.68 9.09
CA GLU A 731 26.71 -36.54 8.48
C GLU A 731 27.12 -36.80 7.03
N ALA A 732 27.66 -37.97 6.70
CA ALA A 732 28.03 -38.28 5.32
C ALA A 732 26.81 -38.34 4.38
N PHE A 733 25.66 -38.81 4.87
CA PHE A 733 24.39 -38.90 4.14
C PHE A 733 23.70 -37.55 3.94
N TYR A 734 23.95 -36.58 4.82
CA TYR A 734 23.46 -35.20 4.71
C TYR A 734 24.40 -34.28 3.93
N THR A 735 25.69 -34.62 3.84
CA THR A 735 26.70 -33.83 3.12
C THR A 735 26.78 -34.18 1.63
N SER A 736 26.45 -35.42 1.25
CA SER A 736 26.31 -35.87 -0.15
C SER A 736 24.92 -35.56 -0.69
#